data_AF-A0A2N3I6M8-F1
#
_entry.id   AF-A0A2N3I6M8-F1
#
_cell.length_a   1.000
_cell.length_b   1.000
_cell.length_c   1.000
_cell.angle_alpha   90.00
_cell.angle_beta   90.00
_cell.angle_gamma   90.00
#
_symmetry.space_group_name_H-M   'P 1'
#
loop_
_entity.id
_entity.type
_entity.pdbx_description
1 polymer ?
#
loop_
_entity_poly.entity_id
_entity_poly.type
_entity_poly.pdbx_seq_one_letter_code
_entity_poly.pdbx_strand_id
1 'polypeptide(L)'
;MLKIVPVLVLCAGFLSCGQTHKGEYVKGRNSFNKGWEFVKDVNKSVDELMNRKDKDFSWEKVSLPHTANIEPLVIKGDQWQGTCFYRKYFSLSKDLSGKHLGLYFEGAMQVAEVFLNGKLLYTNLGGYLPFYVDITKSVEFGVENCLLVKLNNEDNPVVPPGKSLKVLDFNTYSGIYRNVWLDVKDPLHISNEMEVNHIAAGGVFVTYSNVSEESAKVHAQVDVKNDLATEKEVEIQLELIDETKAVVGSSSQKQALKANSTAKVNTDIEVKQPKLWSPGSPSLYTLRIKVLLRGEELETKDVKIGIRTFSITAKEGFTINGKRLNLRGTNRHQEYPYVGYAISDNANYRDAWKIKMAGFNIVRLSHYPQSQSFLNACDELGILVMDAIPGWQFFGDEEFQKNAIQDVRKMVRVDRNHPSVILWESSLNESAMDEYFMGKSHEAVHEEYPGTNVYTCGWKDFAYDVFNPARQHAKPPYYWNKYEKDKPFFIAEYGDWEYYAQNAGFNQKAFQDLSDEERNSRQLRSSGQKRLAQQALNYQESHNSNLQGKAIGDANWLMFDYNRGYAPDLESSGIMDIFRLPKFAYYFYKSQASIGESKLKQFAEPMVAIANYYNDPSFLNVKVYSNCEEVELWVNGKSAGKQKPDQDKNSTHLNHPPFSFQLKSFTPGELVAKGYVDGKVVSEAVQKTPGEAVALKLWIDESGKKLTSGCNDLVFAYAAVVDKEGNILPLAENSVQFFVDGGAEVIGSNPMNAEAGIATVLLKAGELAGDIKLKAVSDGLQEGTLEVHVE
;
A
#
# COMPACT_ATOMS: atom_id res chain seq x y z
N MET A 1 42.89 36.78 -53.53
CA MET A 1 42.78 35.54 -54.33
C MET A 1 43.51 34.44 -53.58
N LEU A 2 42.82 33.65 -52.74
CA LEU A 2 43.29 32.33 -52.29
C LEU A 2 42.12 31.60 -51.62
N LYS A 3 41.89 30.37 -52.09
CA LYS A 3 40.80 29.46 -51.77
C LYS A 3 41.01 28.83 -50.39
N ILE A 4 39.93 28.65 -49.61
CA ILE A 4 39.88 27.69 -48.51
C ILE A 4 38.72 26.74 -48.80
N VAL A 5 39.05 25.44 -48.83
CA VAL A 5 38.20 24.29 -49.10
C VAL A 5 37.47 23.88 -47.82
N PRO A 6 36.16 23.55 -47.85
CA PRO A 6 35.51 22.90 -46.72
C PRO A 6 35.73 21.39 -46.81
N VAL A 7 36.25 20.80 -45.73
CA VAL A 7 36.37 19.36 -45.53
C VAL A 7 34.98 18.79 -45.23
N LEU A 8 34.51 17.88 -46.09
CA LEU A 8 33.37 17.01 -45.84
C LEU A 8 33.72 16.04 -44.69
N VAL A 9 33.00 16.11 -43.58
CA VAL A 9 32.96 15.02 -42.59
C VAL A 9 31.73 14.18 -42.91
N LEU A 10 31.95 12.97 -43.42
CA LEU A 10 30.92 11.96 -43.57
C LEU A 10 30.44 11.53 -42.16
N CYS A 11 29.23 11.93 -41.78
CA CYS A 11 28.49 11.27 -40.71
C CYS A 11 27.98 9.92 -41.23
N ALA A 12 28.66 8.84 -40.85
CA ALA A 12 28.14 7.48 -41.02
C ALA A 12 26.89 7.32 -40.14
N GLY A 13 25.73 7.13 -40.77
CA GLY A 13 24.48 6.81 -40.10
C GLY A 13 24.57 5.45 -39.42
N PHE A 14 24.47 5.45 -38.09
CA PHE A 14 24.17 4.23 -37.35
C PHE A 14 22.69 3.88 -37.56
N LEU A 15 22.45 2.88 -38.40
CA LEU A 15 21.21 2.12 -38.44
C LEU A 15 20.96 1.56 -37.04
N SER A 16 19.99 2.15 -36.34
CA SER A 16 19.41 1.60 -35.11
C SER A 16 18.68 0.30 -35.46
N CYS A 17 19.41 -0.81 -35.37
CA CYS A 17 18.82 -2.13 -35.36
C CYS A 17 18.21 -2.32 -33.96
N GLY A 18 16.88 -2.48 -33.91
CA GLY A 18 16.16 -2.70 -32.65
C GLY A 18 16.77 -3.88 -31.89
N GLN A 19 17.40 -3.58 -30.75
CA GLN A 19 17.80 -4.60 -29.80
C GLN A 19 16.54 -5.28 -29.27
N THR A 20 16.19 -6.42 -29.85
CA THR A 20 15.32 -7.39 -29.19
C THR A 20 15.98 -7.77 -27.87
N HIS A 21 15.35 -7.45 -26.74
CA HIS A 21 15.74 -7.99 -25.44
C HIS A 21 15.65 -9.52 -25.52
N LYS A 22 16.78 -10.19 -25.79
CA LYS A 22 16.93 -11.63 -25.63
C LYS A 22 17.17 -11.92 -24.15
N GLY A 23 16.14 -11.72 -23.33
CA GLY A 23 16.10 -12.38 -22.02
C GLY A 23 15.80 -13.85 -22.25
N GLU A 24 16.68 -14.75 -21.84
CA GLU A 24 16.36 -16.18 -21.84
C GLU A 24 15.39 -16.45 -20.69
N TYR A 25 14.13 -16.73 -21.04
CA TYR A 25 13.15 -17.22 -20.07
C TYR A 25 13.48 -18.66 -19.70
N VAL A 26 13.42 -18.98 -18.42
CA VAL A 26 13.76 -20.31 -17.89
C VAL A 26 12.58 -20.90 -17.11
N LYS A 27 12.66 -22.19 -16.79
CA LYS A 27 11.70 -22.84 -15.90
C LYS A 27 11.62 -22.09 -14.55
N GLY A 28 10.40 -21.86 -14.08
CA GLY A 28 10.09 -21.04 -12.91
C GLY A 28 9.34 -19.76 -13.27
N ARG A 29 9.26 -18.84 -12.31
CA ARG A 29 8.64 -17.51 -12.49
C ARG A 29 9.68 -16.51 -12.98
N ASN A 30 9.40 -15.87 -14.11
CA ASN A 30 10.28 -14.88 -14.73
C ASN A 30 9.61 -13.51 -14.73
N SER A 31 10.32 -12.44 -14.39
CA SER A 31 9.79 -11.09 -14.57
C SER A 31 9.54 -10.83 -16.05
N PHE A 32 8.38 -10.27 -16.35
CA PHE A 32 7.96 -9.90 -17.70
C PHE A 32 7.82 -8.37 -17.86
N ASN A 33 8.40 -7.59 -16.93
CA ASN A 33 8.20 -6.15 -16.84
C ASN A 33 9.00 -5.32 -17.86
N LYS A 34 10.12 -5.81 -18.39
CA LYS A 34 11.01 -5.04 -19.27
C LYS A 34 10.64 -5.20 -20.74
N GLY A 35 10.98 -4.19 -21.56
CA GLY A 35 10.89 -4.26 -23.02
C GLY A 35 9.46 -4.23 -23.55
N TRP A 36 8.61 -3.41 -22.93
CA TRP A 36 7.29 -3.07 -23.45
C TRP A 36 7.36 -1.80 -24.29
N GLU A 37 6.40 -1.69 -25.17
CA GLU A 37 6.11 -0.51 -25.97
C GLU A 37 4.69 -0.05 -25.63
N PHE A 38 4.49 1.24 -25.40
CA PHE A 38 3.22 1.84 -24.97
C PHE A 38 2.75 2.92 -25.95
N VAL A 39 1.43 3.00 -26.14
CA VAL A 39 0.76 4.10 -26.82
C VAL A 39 -0.66 4.27 -26.27
N LYS A 40 -1.20 5.48 -26.35
CA LYS A 40 -2.60 5.78 -26.03
C LYS A 40 -3.22 6.69 -27.08
N ASP A 41 -4.55 6.82 -27.02
CA ASP A 41 -5.32 7.75 -27.87
C ASP A 41 -5.12 7.49 -29.38
N VAL A 42 -4.88 6.23 -29.75
CA VAL A 42 -4.76 5.79 -31.15
C VAL A 42 -5.95 4.95 -31.58
N ASN A 43 -6.41 5.17 -32.80
CA ASN A 43 -7.49 4.40 -33.41
C ASN A 43 -6.93 3.53 -34.55
N LYS A 44 -6.51 2.32 -34.20
CA LYS A 44 -5.88 1.35 -35.10
C LYS A 44 -6.40 -0.05 -34.81
N SER A 45 -6.43 -0.90 -35.83
CA SER A 45 -6.74 -2.32 -35.64
C SER A 45 -5.62 -3.03 -34.87
N VAL A 46 -5.94 -4.18 -34.27
CA VAL A 46 -4.97 -5.03 -33.57
C VAL A 46 -3.80 -5.43 -34.49
N ASP A 47 -4.10 -5.77 -35.75
CA ASP A 47 -3.07 -6.17 -36.73
C ASP A 47 -2.11 -5.02 -37.07
N GLU A 48 -2.63 -3.79 -37.21
CA GLU A 48 -1.79 -2.60 -37.39
C GLU A 48 -0.92 -2.34 -36.16
N LEU A 49 -1.49 -2.41 -34.96
CA LEU A 49 -0.78 -2.18 -33.69
C LEU A 49 0.33 -3.21 -33.44
N MET A 50 0.18 -4.44 -33.91
CA MET A 50 1.20 -5.49 -33.78
C MET A 50 2.29 -5.40 -34.86
N ASN A 51 2.12 -4.59 -35.90
CA ASN A 51 3.10 -4.44 -36.97
C ASN A 51 4.19 -3.42 -36.59
N ARG A 52 5.44 -3.89 -36.44
CA ARG A 52 6.60 -3.01 -36.15
C ARG A 52 6.88 -1.95 -37.22
N LYS A 53 6.37 -2.14 -38.44
CA LYS A 53 6.62 -1.24 -39.56
C LYS A 53 5.61 -0.10 -39.65
N ASP A 54 4.57 -0.10 -38.82
CA ASP A 54 3.68 1.04 -38.72
C ASP A 54 4.46 2.24 -38.15
N LYS A 55 4.41 3.36 -38.86
CA LYS A 55 5.13 4.60 -38.56
C LYS A 55 4.18 5.77 -38.31
N ASP A 56 2.88 5.52 -38.28
CA ASP A 56 1.87 6.59 -38.16
C ASP A 56 1.92 7.28 -36.79
N PHE A 57 2.49 6.62 -35.77
CA PHE A 57 2.69 7.15 -34.43
C PHE A 57 3.92 6.50 -33.78
N SER A 58 4.44 7.14 -32.72
CA SER A 58 5.62 6.65 -31.99
C SER A 58 5.20 5.89 -30.74
N TRP A 59 5.71 4.66 -30.59
CA TRP A 59 5.56 3.90 -29.36
C TRP A 59 6.61 4.34 -28.34
N GLU A 60 6.16 4.61 -27.12
CA GLU A 60 7.04 4.87 -25.99
C GLU A 60 7.63 3.55 -25.48
N LYS A 61 8.93 3.50 -25.19
CA LYS A 61 9.54 2.32 -24.56
C LYS A 61 9.36 2.43 -23.05
N VAL A 62 8.71 1.43 -22.47
CA VAL A 62 8.38 1.43 -21.04
C VAL A 62 8.79 0.12 -20.37
N SER A 63 9.05 0.22 -19.07
CA SER A 63 9.12 -0.92 -18.15
C SER A 63 7.90 -0.86 -17.23
N LEU A 64 7.48 -2.00 -16.70
CA LEU A 64 6.39 -2.10 -15.73
C LEU A 64 6.94 -2.08 -14.29
N PRO A 65 6.15 -1.63 -13.29
CA PRO A 65 4.80 -1.06 -13.41
C PRO A 65 4.76 0.28 -14.17
N HIS A 66 3.68 0.54 -14.91
CA HIS A 66 3.52 1.74 -15.75
C HIS A 66 2.10 2.30 -15.70
N THR A 67 1.97 3.63 -15.58
CA THR A 67 0.69 4.35 -15.70
C THR A 67 0.52 4.87 -17.13
N ALA A 68 -0.70 4.81 -17.67
CA ALA A 68 -0.99 5.32 -19.02
C ALA A 68 -0.93 6.87 -19.10
N ASN A 69 -1.05 7.55 -17.95
CA ASN A 69 -0.98 9.00 -17.87
C ASN A 69 -0.28 9.45 -16.60
N ILE A 70 0.57 10.46 -16.72
CA ILE A 70 1.10 11.22 -15.58
C ILE A 70 0.09 12.34 -15.30
N GLU A 71 -0.61 12.22 -14.18
CA GLU A 71 -1.65 13.15 -13.76
C GLU A 71 -1.06 14.43 -13.16
N PRO A 72 -1.79 15.56 -13.11
CA PRO A 72 -1.39 16.70 -12.28
C PRO A 72 -1.38 16.34 -10.79
N LEU A 73 -0.73 17.16 -9.96
CA LEU A 73 -0.70 16.96 -8.50
C LEU A 73 -2.11 16.89 -7.89
N VAL A 74 -3.00 17.79 -8.35
CA VAL A 74 -4.41 17.83 -7.99
C VAL A 74 -5.23 17.59 -9.25
N ILE A 75 -5.95 16.47 -9.28
CA ILE A 75 -6.86 16.10 -10.36
C ILE A 75 -8.18 16.86 -10.16
N LYS A 76 -8.60 17.63 -11.16
CA LYS A 76 -9.79 18.49 -11.09
C LYS A 76 -10.85 18.02 -12.08
N GLY A 77 -11.48 16.88 -11.81
CA GLY A 77 -12.56 16.31 -12.63
C GLY A 77 -12.15 15.66 -13.95
N ASP A 78 -10.91 15.87 -14.40
CA ASP A 78 -10.40 15.45 -15.71
C ASP A 78 -9.25 14.44 -15.61
N GLN A 79 -9.37 13.39 -14.77
CA GLN A 79 -8.46 12.25 -14.88
C GLN A 79 -8.52 11.69 -16.30
N TRP A 80 -7.38 11.33 -16.90
CA TRP A 80 -7.40 10.74 -18.24
C TRP A 80 -8.20 9.43 -18.25
N GLN A 81 -9.21 9.38 -19.11
CA GLN A 81 -9.96 8.17 -19.46
C GLN A 81 -9.84 7.93 -20.96
N GLY A 82 -9.67 6.67 -21.34
CA GLY A 82 -9.64 6.29 -22.74
C GLY A 82 -9.11 4.88 -22.95
N THR A 83 -8.65 4.65 -24.18
CA THR A 83 -8.03 3.37 -24.56
C THR A 83 -6.53 3.56 -24.72
N CYS A 84 -5.76 2.64 -24.13
CA CYS A 84 -4.33 2.54 -24.37
C CYS A 84 -3.92 1.12 -24.70
N PHE A 85 -2.71 0.99 -25.24
CA PHE A 85 -2.16 -0.26 -25.74
C PHE A 85 -0.73 -0.42 -25.27
N TYR A 86 -0.42 -1.64 -24.85
CA TYR A 86 0.92 -2.09 -24.55
C TYR A 86 1.24 -3.25 -25.47
N ARG A 87 2.39 -3.24 -26.15
CA ARG A 87 2.87 -4.40 -26.89
C ARG A 87 4.24 -4.83 -26.40
N LYS A 88 4.49 -6.13 -26.45
CA LYS A 88 5.78 -6.72 -26.13
C LYS A 88 6.11 -7.80 -27.12
N TYR A 89 7.29 -7.68 -27.70
CA TYR A 89 7.86 -8.74 -28.51
C TYR A 89 8.81 -9.58 -27.66
N PHE A 90 8.71 -10.89 -27.81
CA PHE A 90 9.51 -11.84 -27.04
C PHE A 90 9.66 -13.15 -27.80
N SER A 91 10.73 -13.88 -27.51
CA SER A 91 10.97 -15.21 -28.07
C SER A 91 11.10 -16.22 -26.96
N LEU A 92 10.53 -17.39 -27.16
CA LEU A 92 10.73 -18.56 -26.31
C LEU A 92 11.59 -19.57 -27.06
N SER A 93 12.59 -20.12 -26.37
CA SER A 93 13.45 -21.15 -26.96
C SER A 93 12.69 -22.47 -27.12
N LYS A 94 13.10 -23.29 -28.09
CA LYS A 94 12.42 -24.55 -28.45
C LYS A 94 12.51 -25.63 -27.35
N ASP A 95 13.45 -25.50 -26.43
CA ASP A 95 13.59 -26.34 -25.23
C ASP A 95 12.44 -26.16 -24.24
N LEU A 96 11.73 -25.03 -24.29
CA LEU A 96 10.50 -24.80 -23.51
C LEU A 96 9.26 -25.43 -24.16
N SER A 97 9.39 -26.06 -25.33
CA SER A 97 8.28 -26.75 -25.98
C SER A 97 7.75 -27.87 -25.08
N GLY A 98 6.42 -27.90 -24.88
CA GLY A 98 5.76 -28.88 -24.02
C GLY A 98 5.74 -28.52 -22.54
N LYS A 99 6.21 -27.32 -22.15
CA LYS A 99 5.98 -26.74 -20.82
C LYS A 99 4.60 -26.08 -20.75
N HIS A 100 4.07 -25.91 -19.54
CA HIS A 100 2.95 -25.02 -19.28
C HIS A 100 3.46 -23.58 -19.19
N LEU A 101 2.81 -22.67 -19.90
CA LEU A 101 3.21 -21.27 -20.03
C LEU A 101 2.03 -20.36 -19.73
N GLY A 102 2.17 -19.49 -18.73
CA GLY A 102 1.13 -18.52 -18.43
C GLY A 102 1.65 -17.16 -18.02
N LEU A 103 0.88 -16.14 -18.36
CA LEU A 103 1.14 -14.75 -18.02
C LEU A 103 0.28 -14.37 -16.82
N TYR A 104 0.92 -14.00 -15.71
CA TYR A 104 0.26 -13.54 -14.51
C TYR A 104 0.37 -12.02 -14.43
N PHE A 105 -0.75 -11.32 -14.57
CA PHE A 105 -0.84 -9.87 -14.41
C PHE A 105 -1.31 -9.60 -12.98
N GLU A 106 -0.51 -8.87 -12.19
CA GLU A 106 -0.89 -8.52 -10.81
C GLU A 106 -1.99 -7.46 -10.73
N GLY A 107 -2.14 -6.66 -11.80
CA GLY A 107 -3.13 -5.59 -11.91
C GLY A 107 -2.93 -4.79 -13.20
N ALA A 108 -4.03 -4.57 -13.92
CA ALA A 108 -4.05 -3.77 -15.14
C ALA A 108 -5.38 -3.03 -15.24
N MET A 109 -5.35 -1.69 -15.22
CA MET A 109 -6.55 -0.88 -15.02
C MET A 109 -7.17 -0.40 -16.35
N GLN A 110 -8.44 -0.68 -16.68
CA GLN A 110 -9.43 -1.45 -15.91
C GLN A 110 -9.99 -2.66 -16.67
N VAL A 111 -10.45 -2.48 -17.91
CA VAL A 111 -10.84 -3.60 -18.77
C VAL A 111 -9.65 -3.95 -19.64
N ALA A 112 -9.15 -5.18 -19.50
CA ALA A 112 -7.96 -5.65 -20.22
C ALA A 112 -8.32 -6.72 -21.25
N GLU A 113 -7.94 -6.50 -22.50
CA GLU A 113 -8.03 -7.50 -23.58
C GLU A 113 -6.60 -7.90 -23.99
N VAL A 114 -6.28 -9.19 -23.87
CA VAL A 114 -4.94 -9.73 -24.11
C VAL A 114 -4.91 -10.54 -25.40
N PHE A 115 -4.09 -10.10 -26.35
CA PHE A 115 -3.91 -10.71 -27.66
C PHE A 115 -2.49 -11.27 -27.80
N LEU A 116 -2.36 -12.45 -28.39
CA LEU A 116 -1.07 -13.03 -28.77
C LEU A 116 -1.09 -13.36 -30.26
N ASN A 117 -0.13 -12.82 -31.02
CA ASN A 117 0.01 -13.05 -32.46
C ASN A 117 -1.33 -12.81 -33.22
N GLY A 118 -2.01 -11.71 -32.89
CA GLY A 118 -3.29 -11.28 -33.47
C GLY A 118 -4.54 -11.93 -32.87
N LYS A 119 -4.40 -13.00 -32.07
CA LYS A 119 -5.53 -13.73 -31.49
C LYS A 119 -5.86 -13.25 -30.08
N LEU A 120 -7.11 -12.85 -29.84
CA LEU A 120 -7.63 -12.59 -28.49
C LEU A 120 -7.59 -13.88 -27.66
N LEU A 121 -6.91 -13.84 -26.52
CA LEU A 121 -6.80 -14.97 -25.59
C LEU A 121 -7.66 -14.78 -24.34
N TYR A 122 -7.79 -13.55 -23.85
CA TYR A 122 -8.43 -13.28 -22.56
C TYR A 122 -9.01 -11.87 -22.49
N THR A 123 -10.11 -11.73 -21.77
CA THR A 123 -10.69 -10.44 -21.37
C THR A 123 -10.87 -10.45 -19.86
N ASN A 124 -10.24 -9.51 -19.16
CA ASN A 124 -10.40 -9.30 -17.73
C ASN A 124 -11.27 -8.07 -17.47
N LEU A 125 -12.24 -8.22 -16.57
CA LEU A 125 -13.06 -7.12 -16.06
C LEU A 125 -12.56 -6.76 -14.64
N GLY A 126 -12.09 -5.53 -14.47
CA GLY A 126 -11.60 -5.00 -13.20
C GLY A 126 -10.07 -4.82 -13.19
N GLY A 127 -9.58 -3.85 -12.43
CA GLY A 127 -8.15 -3.51 -12.44
C GLY A 127 -7.36 -3.92 -11.21
N TYR A 128 -8.02 -4.20 -10.09
CA TYR A 128 -7.39 -4.32 -8.77
C TYR A 128 -6.91 -5.73 -8.39
N LEU A 129 -7.45 -6.76 -9.04
CA LEU A 129 -7.15 -8.15 -8.74
C LEU A 129 -6.38 -8.78 -9.89
N PRO A 130 -5.51 -9.76 -9.60
CA PRO A 130 -4.72 -10.41 -10.62
C PRO A 130 -5.58 -11.25 -11.57
N PHE A 131 -5.02 -11.54 -12.74
CA PHE A 131 -5.57 -12.52 -13.68
C PHE A 131 -4.45 -13.30 -14.37
N TYR A 132 -4.77 -14.50 -14.87
CA TYR A 132 -3.82 -15.43 -15.48
C TYR A 132 -4.25 -15.80 -16.89
N VAL A 133 -3.32 -15.73 -17.85
CA VAL A 133 -3.55 -16.05 -19.26
C VAL A 133 -2.65 -17.22 -19.66
N ASP A 134 -3.25 -18.40 -19.86
CA ASP A 134 -2.54 -19.56 -20.42
C ASP A 134 -2.25 -19.32 -21.91
N ILE A 135 -0.96 -19.29 -22.26
CA ILE A 135 -0.47 -19.08 -23.63
C ILE A 135 0.10 -20.36 -24.26
N THR A 136 0.07 -21.48 -23.54
CA THR A 136 0.73 -22.75 -23.90
C THR A 136 0.40 -23.20 -25.33
N LYS A 137 -0.86 -23.07 -25.74
CA LYS A 137 -1.36 -23.52 -27.06
C LYS A 137 -1.28 -22.46 -28.16
N SER A 138 -0.91 -21.23 -27.81
CA SER A 138 -1.01 -20.07 -28.71
C SER A 138 0.36 -19.46 -29.03
N VAL A 139 1.40 -19.76 -28.24
CA VAL A 139 2.75 -19.24 -28.45
C VAL A 139 3.53 -20.09 -29.45
N GLU A 140 4.43 -19.44 -30.19
CA GLU A 140 5.30 -20.09 -31.16
C GLU A 140 6.76 -20.10 -30.68
N PHE A 141 7.43 -21.25 -30.79
CA PHE A 141 8.79 -21.44 -30.28
C PHE A 141 9.87 -21.22 -31.34
N GLY A 142 10.99 -20.62 -30.94
CA GLY A 142 12.12 -20.33 -31.82
C GLY A 142 11.88 -19.18 -32.80
N VAL A 143 10.76 -18.47 -32.66
CA VAL A 143 10.38 -17.28 -33.42
C VAL A 143 10.06 -16.13 -32.47
N GLU A 144 9.84 -14.94 -33.01
CA GLU A 144 9.37 -13.79 -32.25
C GLU A 144 7.84 -13.81 -32.17
N ASN A 145 7.31 -13.69 -30.95
CA ASN A 145 5.89 -13.53 -30.67
C ASN A 145 5.61 -12.07 -30.34
N CYS A 146 4.37 -11.64 -30.59
CA CYS A 146 3.86 -10.32 -30.20
C CYS A 146 2.67 -10.48 -29.25
N LEU A 147 2.86 -10.04 -28.00
CA LEU A 147 1.78 -9.84 -27.05
C LEU A 147 1.28 -8.39 -27.18
N LEU A 148 -0.03 -8.19 -27.27
CA LEU A 148 -0.66 -6.87 -27.20
C LEU A 148 -1.70 -6.91 -26.07
N VAL A 149 -1.68 -5.89 -25.21
CA VAL A 149 -2.67 -5.68 -24.17
C VAL A 149 -3.36 -4.35 -24.45
N LYS A 150 -4.66 -4.40 -24.69
CA LYS A 150 -5.52 -3.23 -24.80
C LYS A 150 -6.17 -2.99 -23.45
N LEU A 151 -6.05 -1.77 -22.92
CA LEU A 151 -6.72 -1.35 -21.70
C LEU A 151 -7.73 -0.24 -22.01
N ASN A 152 -8.87 -0.28 -21.33
CA ASN A 152 -9.84 0.81 -21.32
C ASN A 152 -10.26 1.10 -19.86
N ASN A 153 -10.27 2.38 -19.48
CA ASN A 153 -10.69 2.85 -18.16
C ASN A 153 -11.85 3.85 -18.22
N GLU A 154 -12.62 3.86 -19.32
CA GLU A 154 -13.86 4.63 -19.39
C GLU A 154 -14.89 4.07 -18.39
N ASP A 155 -15.80 4.94 -17.94
CA ASP A 155 -16.81 4.58 -16.94
C ASP A 155 -17.60 3.34 -17.37
N ASN A 156 -17.58 2.31 -16.53
CA ASN A 156 -18.28 1.07 -16.77
C ASN A 156 -19.06 0.61 -15.52
N PRO A 157 -20.41 0.72 -15.50
CA PRO A 157 -21.20 0.44 -14.32
C PRO A 157 -21.26 -1.03 -13.92
N VAL A 158 -20.85 -1.96 -14.81
CA VAL A 158 -20.80 -3.39 -14.48
C VAL A 158 -19.44 -3.85 -13.95
N VAL A 159 -18.42 -2.98 -13.95
CA VAL A 159 -17.08 -3.30 -13.45
C VAL A 159 -16.81 -2.56 -12.15
N PRO A 160 -16.66 -3.26 -11.00
CA PRO A 160 -16.33 -2.64 -9.72
C PRO A 160 -15.12 -1.68 -9.81
N PRO A 161 -15.22 -0.44 -9.27
CA PRO A 161 -16.25 0.06 -8.34
C PRO A 161 -17.57 0.54 -8.98
N GLY A 162 -17.69 0.53 -10.31
CA GLY A 162 -18.91 0.82 -11.08
C GLY A 162 -19.35 2.28 -11.12
N LYS A 163 -19.06 3.05 -10.08
CA LYS A 163 -19.38 4.48 -10.01
C LYS A 163 -18.53 5.27 -10.99
N SER A 164 -19.16 6.18 -11.74
CA SER A 164 -18.47 7.09 -12.68
C SER A 164 -17.42 7.94 -11.96
N LEU A 165 -16.25 8.13 -12.58
CA LEU A 165 -15.18 8.96 -12.00
C LEU A 165 -15.62 10.39 -11.66
N LYS A 166 -16.59 10.95 -12.39
CA LYS A 166 -17.14 12.29 -12.14
C LYS A 166 -17.72 12.49 -10.74
N VAL A 167 -18.04 11.42 -10.03
CA VAL A 167 -18.66 11.43 -8.70
C VAL A 167 -18.09 10.37 -7.76
N LEU A 168 -16.94 9.78 -8.09
CA LEU A 168 -16.21 8.83 -7.26
C LEU A 168 -15.20 9.58 -6.38
N ASP A 169 -15.15 9.28 -5.09
CA ASP A 169 -14.23 9.93 -4.13
C ASP A 169 -12.87 9.21 -4.03
N PHE A 170 -12.34 8.84 -5.20
CA PHE A 170 -10.99 8.36 -5.50
C PHE A 170 -10.86 8.13 -7.03
N ASN A 171 -9.65 7.85 -7.51
CA ASN A 171 -9.34 7.78 -8.94
C ASN A 171 -9.09 6.35 -9.46
N THR A 172 -9.14 6.13 -10.78
CA THR A 172 -8.81 4.86 -11.45
C THR A 172 -7.67 5.05 -12.47
N TYR A 173 -6.43 5.05 -11.96
CA TYR A 173 -5.24 5.25 -12.78
C TYR A 173 -5.01 4.09 -13.76
N SER A 174 -5.19 4.36 -15.05
CA SER A 174 -5.02 3.35 -16.11
C SER A 174 -3.57 2.90 -16.28
N GLY A 175 -3.38 1.72 -16.85
CA GLY A 175 -2.07 1.16 -17.17
C GLY A 175 -1.87 -0.24 -16.60
N ILE A 176 -0.80 -0.91 -17.04
CA ILE A 176 -0.31 -2.13 -16.39
C ILE A 176 0.52 -1.70 -15.17
N TYR A 177 -0.21 -1.30 -14.12
CA TYR A 177 0.33 -0.57 -12.98
C TYR A 177 0.94 -1.48 -11.89
N ARG A 178 0.87 -2.80 -12.06
CA ARG A 178 1.58 -3.80 -11.24
C ARG A 178 2.42 -4.73 -12.11
N ASN A 179 3.15 -5.64 -11.48
CA ASN A 179 4.07 -6.53 -12.18
C ASN A 179 3.35 -7.52 -13.10
N VAL A 180 4.05 -7.96 -14.14
CA VAL A 180 3.67 -9.08 -14.99
C VAL A 180 4.76 -10.14 -14.91
N TRP A 181 4.32 -11.39 -14.80
CA TRP A 181 5.21 -12.54 -14.71
C TRP A 181 4.91 -13.56 -15.81
N LEU A 182 5.97 -14.18 -16.34
CA LEU A 182 5.86 -15.38 -17.17
C LEU A 182 6.19 -16.60 -16.31
N ASP A 183 5.18 -17.41 -16.03
CA ASP A 183 5.30 -18.70 -15.35
C ASP A 183 5.61 -19.79 -16.39
N VAL A 184 6.76 -20.44 -16.25
CA VAL A 184 7.21 -21.56 -17.09
C VAL A 184 7.30 -22.82 -16.24
N LYS A 185 6.34 -23.74 -16.39
CA LYS A 185 6.19 -24.91 -15.51
C LYS A 185 6.22 -26.22 -16.28
N ASP A 186 6.57 -27.31 -15.61
CA ASP A 186 6.37 -28.64 -16.18
C ASP A 186 4.87 -28.95 -16.34
N PRO A 187 4.44 -29.87 -17.23
CA PRO A 187 3.02 -30.25 -17.35
C PRO A 187 2.39 -30.78 -16.06
N LEU A 188 3.22 -31.22 -15.12
CA LEU A 188 2.83 -31.66 -13.79
C LEU A 188 3.37 -30.64 -12.79
N HIS A 189 2.48 -29.78 -12.27
CA HIS A 189 2.87 -28.57 -11.54
C HIS A 189 1.77 -28.11 -10.57
N ILE A 190 2.12 -27.20 -9.66
CA ILE A 190 1.19 -26.48 -8.79
C ILE A 190 0.43 -25.46 -9.64
N SER A 191 -0.91 -25.59 -9.68
CA SER A 191 -1.77 -24.69 -10.47
C SER A 191 -1.67 -23.24 -9.99
N ASN A 192 -2.04 -22.28 -10.84
CA ASN A 192 -2.14 -20.88 -10.42
C ASN A 192 -3.53 -20.59 -9.81
N GLU A 193 -3.58 -19.84 -8.72
CA GLU A 193 -4.82 -19.46 -8.03
C GLU A 193 -5.83 -18.69 -8.91
N MET A 194 -5.35 -17.95 -9.92
CA MET A 194 -6.20 -17.22 -10.88
C MET A 194 -6.52 -18.00 -12.15
N GLU A 195 -5.89 -19.16 -12.38
CA GLU A 195 -6.19 -20.05 -13.50
C GLU A 195 -7.40 -20.95 -13.20
N VAL A 196 -7.53 -21.37 -11.94
CA VAL A 196 -8.60 -22.28 -11.51
C VAL A 196 -9.95 -21.58 -11.41
N ASN A 197 -11.01 -22.31 -11.76
CA ASN A 197 -12.39 -21.81 -11.68
C ASN A 197 -13.25 -22.62 -10.70
N HIS A 198 -12.65 -23.13 -9.63
CA HIS A 198 -13.31 -23.91 -8.59
C HIS A 198 -12.99 -23.37 -7.20
N ILE A 199 -13.94 -23.55 -6.29
CA ILE A 199 -13.94 -22.97 -4.93
C ILE A 199 -12.79 -23.54 -4.08
N ALA A 200 -12.17 -22.67 -3.27
CA ALA A 200 -11.09 -22.97 -2.34
C ALA A 200 -9.97 -23.79 -2.98
N ALA A 201 -9.54 -23.38 -4.16
CA ALA A 201 -8.58 -24.12 -4.96
C ALA A 201 -7.48 -23.23 -5.53
N GLY A 202 -6.59 -23.83 -6.34
CA GLY A 202 -5.50 -23.14 -7.01
C GLY A 202 -4.32 -22.86 -6.09
N GLY A 203 -3.09 -23.03 -6.58
CA GLY A 203 -1.90 -22.70 -5.82
C GLY A 203 -1.79 -23.48 -4.51
N VAL A 204 -1.52 -22.76 -3.43
CA VAL A 204 -1.37 -23.32 -2.08
C VAL A 204 -2.36 -22.62 -1.15
N PHE A 205 -2.95 -23.36 -0.22
CA PHE A 205 -3.75 -22.81 0.86
C PHE A 205 -3.27 -23.37 2.19
N VAL A 206 -2.88 -22.48 3.11
CA VAL A 206 -2.30 -22.85 4.40
C VAL A 206 -3.22 -22.43 5.55
N THR A 207 -3.52 -23.36 6.44
CA THR A 207 -4.26 -23.10 7.69
C THR A 207 -3.54 -23.73 8.88
N TYR A 208 -4.02 -23.45 10.10
CA TYR A 208 -3.36 -23.87 11.34
C TYR A 208 -4.36 -24.45 12.32
N SER A 209 -3.96 -25.46 13.07
CA SER A 209 -4.71 -25.97 14.22
C SER A 209 -3.78 -26.25 15.40
N ASN A 210 -4.37 -26.41 16.59
CA ASN A 210 -3.67 -26.70 17.83
C ASN A 210 -2.50 -25.72 18.12
N VAL A 211 -2.70 -24.43 17.81
CA VAL A 211 -1.66 -23.41 17.91
C VAL A 211 -1.45 -23.00 19.36
N SER A 212 -0.23 -23.19 19.86
CA SER A 212 0.23 -22.81 21.20
C SER A 212 1.72 -22.47 21.18
N GLU A 213 2.28 -22.06 22.33
CA GLU A 213 3.73 -21.91 22.48
C GLU A 213 4.46 -23.27 22.51
N GLU A 214 3.75 -24.39 22.74
CA GLU A 214 4.34 -25.73 22.81
C GLU A 214 4.38 -26.43 21.45
N SER A 215 3.30 -26.33 20.68
CA SER A 215 3.19 -26.93 19.36
C SER A 215 2.17 -26.20 18.48
N ALA A 216 2.25 -26.44 17.17
CA ALA A 216 1.24 -26.09 16.19
C ALA A 216 1.23 -27.12 15.06
N LYS A 217 0.07 -27.25 14.41
CA LYS A 217 -0.07 -28.04 13.18
C LYS A 217 -0.34 -27.12 12.01
N VAL A 218 0.52 -27.19 10.99
CA VAL A 218 0.39 -26.46 9.72
C VAL A 218 -0.26 -27.39 8.71
N HIS A 219 -1.42 -26.99 8.18
CA HIS A 219 -2.14 -27.71 7.14
C HIS A 219 -1.88 -27.03 5.80
N ALA A 220 -1.36 -27.76 4.82
CA ALA A 220 -1.18 -27.25 3.47
C ALA A 220 -2.03 -28.06 2.49
N GLN A 221 -2.94 -27.37 1.81
CA GLN A 221 -3.61 -27.85 0.62
C GLN A 221 -2.84 -27.34 -0.61
N VAL A 222 -2.27 -28.24 -1.39
CA VAL A 222 -1.54 -27.94 -2.63
C VAL A 222 -2.39 -28.41 -3.81
N ASP A 223 -2.76 -27.50 -4.69
CA ASP A 223 -3.56 -27.83 -5.87
C ASP A 223 -2.62 -28.14 -7.05
N VAL A 224 -2.59 -29.41 -7.46
CA VAL A 224 -1.62 -29.93 -8.43
C VAL A 224 -2.34 -30.29 -9.72
N LYS A 225 -1.84 -29.75 -10.83
CA LYS A 225 -2.36 -29.95 -12.18
C LYS A 225 -1.53 -30.97 -12.94
N ASN A 226 -2.21 -31.88 -13.62
CA ASN A 226 -1.63 -32.84 -14.56
C ASN A 226 -2.16 -32.55 -15.97
N ASP A 227 -1.40 -31.78 -16.75
CA ASP A 227 -1.68 -31.47 -18.16
C ASP A 227 -1.29 -32.60 -19.14
N LEU A 228 -0.84 -33.75 -18.62
CA LEU A 228 -0.50 -34.91 -19.46
C LEU A 228 -1.73 -35.74 -19.80
N ALA A 229 -1.66 -36.44 -20.95
CA ALA A 229 -2.69 -37.38 -21.40
C ALA A 229 -2.73 -38.71 -20.61
N THR A 230 -1.92 -38.85 -19.56
CA THR A 230 -1.85 -40.08 -18.75
C THR A 230 -1.88 -39.75 -17.27
N GLU A 231 -2.45 -40.66 -16.47
CA GLU A 231 -2.40 -40.57 -15.02
C GLU A 231 -0.94 -40.62 -14.52
N LYS A 232 -0.64 -39.85 -13.48
CA LYS A 232 0.66 -39.83 -12.80
C LYS A 232 0.47 -39.86 -11.31
N GLU A 233 1.31 -40.63 -10.61
CA GLU A 233 1.45 -40.52 -9.16
C GLU A 233 2.56 -39.51 -8.85
N VAL A 234 2.21 -38.44 -8.14
CA VAL A 234 3.17 -37.43 -7.66
C VAL A 234 3.41 -37.60 -6.18
N GLU A 235 4.57 -37.16 -5.72
CA GLU A 235 4.86 -36.93 -4.32
C GLU A 235 4.96 -35.43 -4.06
N ILE A 236 4.19 -34.93 -3.09
CA ILE A 236 4.27 -33.57 -2.61
C ILE A 236 5.07 -33.59 -1.31
N GLN A 237 6.22 -32.93 -1.32
CA GLN A 237 7.07 -32.78 -0.15
C GLN A 237 6.99 -31.36 0.38
N LEU A 238 6.80 -31.21 1.68
CA LEU A 238 6.77 -29.94 2.37
C LEU A 238 7.98 -29.80 3.30
N GLU A 239 8.60 -28.63 3.31
CA GLU A 239 9.65 -28.23 4.25
C GLU A 239 9.25 -26.89 4.86
N LEU A 240 9.14 -26.82 6.19
CA LEU A 240 8.93 -25.57 6.90
C LEU A 240 10.27 -25.02 7.35
N ILE A 241 10.65 -23.86 6.82
CA ILE A 241 11.95 -23.23 7.03
C ILE A 241 11.75 -21.96 7.87
N ASP A 242 12.49 -21.84 8.97
CA ASP A 242 12.41 -20.67 9.85
C ASP A 242 13.30 -19.50 9.38
N GLU A 243 13.26 -18.40 10.14
CA GLU A 243 14.07 -17.21 9.90
C GLU A 243 15.59 -17.45 9.97
N THR A 244 16.04 -18.52 10.66
CA THR A 244 17.45 -18.94 10.72
C THR A 244 17.86 -19.81 9.52
N LYS A 245 16.94 -20.07 8.60
CA LYS A 245 17.07 -20.99 7.45
C LYS A 245 17.12 -22.46 7.84
N ALA A 246 16.75 -22.82 9.06
CA ALA A 246 16.66 -24.21 9.49
C ALA A 246 15.31 -24.83 9.08
N VAL A 247 15.33 -26.08 8.61
CA VAL A 247 14.09 -26.87 8.41
C VAL A 247 13.61 -27.33 9.78
N VAL A 248 12.48 -26.78 10.24
CA VAL A 248 11.90 -27.06 11.57
C VAL A 248 10.75 -28.07 11.54
N GLY A 249 10.31 -28.45 10.34
CA GLY A 249 9.30 -29.48 10.11
C GLY A 249 9.26 -29.89 8.65
N SER A 250 8.87 -31.13 8.37
CA SER A 250 8.71 -31.63 7.01
C SER A 250 7.70 -32.76 6.96
N SER A 251 7.13 -32.99 5.78
CA SER A 251 6.24 -34.11 5.51
C SER A 251 6.18 -34.39 4.02
N SER A 252 5.69 -35.58 3.64
CA SER A 252 5.37 -35.86 2.25
C SER A 252 4.09 -36.67 2.10
N GLN A 253 3.45 -36.52 0.95
CA GLN A 253 2.21 -37.21 0.59
C GLN A 253 2.24 -37.60 -0.89
N LYS A 254 1.88 -38.85 -1.19
CA LYS A 254 1.69 -39.31 -2.57
C LYS A 254 0.24 -39.19 -3.00
N GLN A 255 0.02 -38.81 -4.26
CA GLN A 255 -1.32 -38.70 -4.85
C GLN A 255 -1.30 -39.12 -6.32
N ALA A 256 -2.22 -40.00 -6.70
CA ALA A 256 -2.52 -40.28 -8.10
C ALA A 256 -3.39 -39.15 -8.69
N LEU A 257 -2.94 -38.59 -9.82
CA LEU A 257 -3.58 -37.50 -10.56
C LEU A 257 -4.01 -37.98 -11.93
N LYS A 258 -5.31 -38.00 -12.20
CA LYS A 258 -5.86 -38.38 -13.51
C LYS A 258 -5.29 -37.51 -14.62
N ALA A 259 -5.27 -38.04 -15.84
CA ALA A 259 -4.90 -37.27 -17.03
C ALA A 259 -5.79 -36.02 -17.18
N ASN A 260 -5.19 -34.89 -17.59
CA ASN A 260 -5.88 -33.62 -17.81
C ASN A 260 -6.78 -33.19 -16.65
N SER A 261 -6.26 -33.28 -15.42
CA SER A 261 -7.03 -32.95 -14.21
C SER A 261 -6.21 -32.18 -13.19
N THR A 262 -6.90 -31.51 -12.27
CA THR A 262 -6.31 -30.86 -11.10
C THR A 262 -6.85 -31.55 -9.85
N ALA A 263 -6.00 -31.75 -8.84
CA ALA A 263 -6.45 -32.25 -7.54
C ALA A 263 -5.82 -31.51 -6.38
N LYS A 264 -6.61 -31.39 -5.30
CA LYS A 264 -6.19 -30.86 -4.00
C LYS A 264 -5.48 -31.96 -3.22
N VAL A 265 -4.19 -31.78 -2.95
CA VAL A 265 -3.38 -32.67 -2.11
C VAL A 265 -3.22 -32.02 -0.74
N ASN A 266 -3.74 -32.66 0.31
CA ASN A 266 -3.63 -32.17 1.68
C ASN A 266 -2.45 -32.83 2.38
N THR A 267 -1.64 -32.04 3.08
CA THR A 267 -0.48 -32.54 3.81
C THR A 267 -0.24 -31.65 5.02
N ASP A 268 0.15 -32.27 6.13
CA ASP A 268 0.31 -31.59 7.41
C ASP A 268 1.76 -31.61 7.88
N ILE A 269 2.19 -30.57 8.60
CA ILE A 269 3.46 -30.51 9.33
C ILE A 269 3.16 -30.24 10.81
N GLU A 270 3.74 -31.02 11.71
CA GLU A 270 3.76 -30.72 13.13
C GLU A 270 5.02 -29.92 13.48
N VAL A 271 4.85 -28.82 14.21
CA VAL A 271 5.92 -27.91 14.60
C VAL A 271 5.96 -27.84 16.11
N LYS A 272 7.13 -28.13 16.70
CA LYS A 272 7.36 -27.97 18.14
C LYS A 272 7.88 -26.57 18.43
N GLN A 273 7.41 -25.97 19.51
CA GLN A 273 7.79 -24.64 19.98
C GLN A 273 7.78 -23.59 18.85
N PRO A 274 6.64 -23.41 18.14
CA PRO A 274 6.58 -22.49 17.02
C PRO A 274 6.78 -21.05 17.48
N LYS A 275 7.50 -20.26 16.67
CA LYS A 275 7.54 -18.81 16.81
C LYS A 275 6.26 -18.25 16.22
N LEU A 276 5.32 -17.87 17.09
CA LEU A 276 4.02 -17.36 16.64
C LEU A 276 4.15 -15.98 16.00
N TRP A 277 3.31 -15.71 15.00
CA TRP A 277 3.17 -14.40 14.36
C TRP A 277 2.16 -13.53 15.12
N SER A 278 2.51 -12.26 15.34
CA SER A 278 1.62 -11.20 15.81
C SER A 278 2.17 -9.82 15.43
N PRO A 279 1.39 -8.73 15.55
CA PRO A 279 1.89 -7.37 15.27
C PRO A 279 3.12 -6.94 16.09
N GLY A 280 3.29 -7.51 17.28
CA GLY A 280 4.45 -7.28 18.14
C GLY A 280 5.61 -8.24 17.89
N SER A 281 5.36 -9.38 17.24
CA SER A 281 6.35 -10.42 16.93
C SER A 281 6.03 -11.05 15.58
N PRO A 282 6.32 -10.37 14.45
CA PRO A 282 5.94 -10.83 13.11
C PRO A 282 6.85 -11.96 12.60
N SER A 283 6.88 -13.08 13.31
CA SER A 283 7.70 -14.24 12.97
C SER A 283 7.17 -14.91 11.71
N LEU A 284 8.00 -15.02 10.67
CA LEU A 284 7.63 -15.63 9.39
C LEU A 284 8.44 -16.88 9.10
N TYR A 285 7.77 -17.85 8.49
CA TYR A 285 8.36 -19.06 7.93
C TYR A 285 8.31 -19.03 6.41
N THR A 286 9.14 -19.84 5.78
CA THR A 286 9.01 -20.23 4.38
C THR A 286 8.51 -21.66 4.33
N LEU A 287 7.28 -21.88 3.87
CA LEU A 287 6.82 -23.20 3.48
C LEU A 287 7.32 -23.46 2.07
N ARG A 288 8.25 -24.39 1.92
CA ARG A 288 8.75 -24.87 0.64
C ARG A 288 7.99 -26.11 0.23
N ILE A 289 7.39 -26.07 -0.95
CA ILE A 289 6.61 -27.15 -1.55
C ILE A 289 7.38 -27.67 -2.75
N LYS A 290 7.64 -28.97 -2.78
CA LYS A 290 8.27 -29.66 -3.90
C LYS A 290 7.28 -30.65 -4.51
N VAL A 291 7.15 -30.64 -5.83
CA VAL A 291 6.41 -31.66 -6.60
C VAL A 291 7.42 -32.61 -7.21
N LEU A 292 7.35 -33.88 -6.85
CA LEU A 292 8.26 -34.91 -7.35
C LEU A 292 7.53 -35.97 -8.17
N LEU A 293 8.22 -36.49 -9.18
CA LEU A 293 7.79 -37.65 -9.96
C LEU A 293 8.91 -38.69 -9.93
N ARG A 294 8.64 -39.85 -9.30
CA ARG A 294 9.63 -40.95 -9.16
C ARG A 294 10.97 -40.48 -8.55
N GLY A 295 10.91 -39.53 -7.63
CA GLY A 295 12.08 -38.96 -6.94
C GLY A 295 12.77 -37.80 -7.67
N GLU A 296 12.36 -37.46 -8.90
CA GLU A 296 12.83 -36.27 -9.62
C GLU A 296 11.99 -35.05 -9.24
N GLU A 297 12.63 -33.93 -8.87
CA GLU A 297 11.96 -32.67 -8.55
C GLU A 297 11.48 -31.96 -9.84
N LEU A 298 10.17 -31.85 -10.00
CA LEU A 298 9.53 -31.17 -11.13
C LEU A 298 9.28 -29.69 -10.85
N GLU A 299 8.98 -29.30 -9.63
CA GLU A 299 8.75 -27.91 -9.28
C GLU A 299 9.05 -27.67 -7.80
N THR A 300 9.57 -26.49 -7.50
CA THR A 300 9.67 -25.95 -6.14
C THR A 300 8.96 -24.60 -6.08
N LYS A 301 8.08 -24.43 -5.09
CA LYS A 301 7.40 -23.16 -4.76
C LYS A 301 7.60 -22.84 -3.29
N ASP A 302 8.00 -21.60 -3.00
CA ASP A 302 8.10 -21.07 -1.65
C ASP A 302 6.89 -20.18 -1.36
N VAL A 303 6.27 -20.35 -0.20
CA VAL A 303 5.18 -19.50 0.31
C VAL A 303 5.57 -18.99 1.68
N LYS A 304 5.46 -17.68 1.90
CA LYS A 304 5.65 -17.07 3.22
C LYS A 304 4.40 -17.28 4.06
N ILE A 305 4.59 -17.72 5.29
CA ILE A 305 3.50 -18.00 6.22
C ILE A 305 3.84 -17.52 7.63
N GLY A 306 2.83 -17.17 8.42
CA GLY A 306 2.96 -16.86 9.84
C GLY A 306 2.00 -17.73 10.66
N ILE A 307 2.54 -18.50 11.61
CA ILE A 307 1.72 -19.38 12.46
C ILE A 307 1.05 -18.53 13.52
N ARG A 308 -0.28 -18.43 13.45
CA ARG A 308 -1.09 -17.67 14.42
C ARG A 308 -2.51 -18.24 14.52
N THR A 309 -3.13 -18.00 15.66
CA THR A 309 -4.59 -18.07 15.82
C THR A 309 -5.12 -16.73 16.30
N PHE A 310 -6.34 -16.39 15.93
CA PHE A 310 -7.03 -15.20 16.39
C PHE A 310 -8.53 -15.44 16.48
N SER A 311 -9.22 -14.64 17.30
CA SER A 311 -10.67 -14.68 17.43
C SER A 311 -11.22 -13.28 17.63
N ILE A 312 -12.41 -13.04 17.07
CA ILE A 312 -13.14 -11.78 17.15
C ILE A 312 -14.52 -12.06 17.75
N THR A 313 -14.78 -11.50 18.92
CA THR A 313 -16.09 -11.63 19.59
C THR A 313 -16.49 -10.30 20.24
N ALA A 314 -17.80 -10.10 20.45
CA ALA A 314 -18.29 -8.90 21.13
C ALA A 314 -17.82 -8.79 22.59
N LYS A 315 -17.58 -9.94 23.24
CA LYS A 315 -17.19 -10.03 24.66
C LYS A 315 -15.70 -9.83 24.87
N GLU A 316 -14.86 -10.60 24.16
CA GLU A 316 -13.41 -10.60 24.37
C GLU A 316 -12.69 -9.60 23.45
N GLY A 317 -13.38 -9.03 22.47
CA GLY A 317 -12.80 -8.17 21.44
C GLY A 317 -11.97 -8.97 20.44
N PHE A 318 -10.88 -8.36 19.96
CA PHE A 318 -9.88 -9.05 19.14
C PHE A 318 -8.81 -9.70 20.03
N THR A 319 -8.59 -10.99 19.83
CA THR A 319 -7.52 -11.75 20.47
C THR A 319 -6.64 -12.40 19.43
N ILE A 320 -5.33 -12.42 19.66
CA ILE A 320 -4.34 -13.13 18.83
C ILE A 320 -3.43 -13.94 19.74
N ASN A 321 -3.25 -15.22 19.41
CA ASN A 321 -2.49 -16.19 20.20
C ASN A 321 -2.92 -16.21 21.68
N GLY A 322 -4.24 -16.13 21.92
CA GLY A 322 -4.84 -16.12 23.26
C GLY A 322 -4.70 -14.81 24.05
N LYS A 323 -4.10 -13.77 23.47
CA LYS A 323 -3.90 -12.46 24.11
C LYS A 323 -4.77 -11.40 23.45
N ARG A 324 -5.45 -10.58 24.25
CA ARG A 324 -6.22 -9.44 23.74
C ARG A 324 -5.27 -8.40 23.14
N LEU A 325 -5.66 -7.83 22.00
CA LEU A 325 -4.96 -6.73 21.36
C LEU A 325 -5.98 -5.68 20.93
N ASN A 326 -5.77 -4.43 21.34
CA ASN A 326 -6.57 -3.32 20.85
C ASN A 326 -6.11 -2.95 19.45
N LEU A 327 -7.03 -2.92 18.49
CA LEU A 327 -6.72 -2.59 17.11
C LEU A 327 -6.73 -1.07 16.93
N ARG A 328 -5.57 -0.51 16.57
CA ARG A 328 -5.37 0.93 16.32
C ARG A 328 -5.02 1.08 14.85
N GLY A 329 -5.94 1.63 14.08
CA GLY A 329 -5.93 1.51 12.64
C GLY A 329 -5.89 2.81 11.86
N THR A 330 -5.67 2.65 10.56
CA THR A 330 -5.74 3.71 9.56
C THR A 330 -6.29 3.18 8.24
N ASN A 331 -6.74 4.08 7.37
CA ASN A 331 -7.12 3.77 6.00
C ASN A 331 -5.99 4.17 5.02
N ARG A 332 -5.86 3.44 3.91
CA ARG A 332 -4.87 3.72 2.86
C ARG A 332 -5.51 3.67 1.48
N HIS A 333 -5.39 4.76 0.73
CA HIS A 333 -5.34 4.71 -0.73
C HIS A 333 -3.88 4.51 -1.19
N GLN A 334 -3.66 3.67 -2.21
CA GLN A 334 -2.31 3.21 -2.59
C GLN A 334 -1.52 4.21 -3.45
N GLU A 335 -2.09 5.35 -3.83
CA GLU A 335 -1.51 6.23 -4.85
C GLU A 335 -0.30 7.04 -4.37
N TYR A 336 0.62 7.27 -5.30
CA TYR A 336 1.59 8.36 -5.23
C TYR A 336 1.13 9.49 -6.17
N PRO A 337 1.47 10.76 -5.88
CA PRO A 337 1.10 11.86 -6.76
C PRO A 337 1.69 11.65 -8.15
N TYR A 338 1.00 12.15 -9.19
CA TYR A 338 1.37 12.05 -10.60
C TYR A 338 1.30 10.63 -11.20
N VAL A 339 2.01 9.66 -10.62
CA VAL A 339 2.11 8.27 -11.14
C VAL A 339 0.95 7.36 -10.72
N GLY A 340 0.12 7.82 -9.79
CA GLY A 340 -1.05 7.09 -9.32
C GLY A 340 -0.67 5.76 -8.70
N TYR A 341 -1.24 4.68 -9.24
CA TYR A 341 -1.02 3.31 -8.74
C TYR A 341 0.26 2.65 -9.25
N ALA A 342 0.95 3.22 -10.25
CA ALA A 342 2.13 2.62 -10.89
C ALA A 342 3.39 2.82 -10.04
N ILE A 343 3.40 2.18 -8.87
CA ILE A 343 4.49 2.25 -7.88
C ILE A 343 5.16 0.89 -7.70
N SER A 344 6.45 0.90 -7.36
CA SER A 344 7.24 -0.31 -7.15
C SER A 344 6.85 -1.09 -5.90
N ASP A 345 7.33 -2.33 -5.79
CA ASP A 345 7.22 -3.14 -4.58
C ASP A 345 7.89 -2.44 -3.37
N ASN A 346 9.04 -1.78 -3.60
CA ASN A 346 9.73 -1.00 -2.58
C ASN A 346 8.91 0.20 -2.10
N ALA A 347 8.24 0.93 -2.99
CA ALA A 347 7.37 2.04 -2.61
C ALA A 347 6.19 1.57 -1.73
N ASN A 348 5.61 0.42 -2.06
CA ASN A 348 4.59 -0.21 -1.21
C ASN A 348 5.13 -0.56 0.19
N TYR A 349 6.35 -1.11 0.27
CA TYR A 349 7.00 -1.37 1.56
C TYR A 349 7.21 -0.08 2.37
N ARG A 350 7.63 1.02 1.74
CA ARG A 350 7.84 2.32 2.40
C ARG A 350 6.54 2.88 2.99
N ASP A 351 5.42 2.72 2.30
CA ASP A 351 4.11 3.10 2.86
C ASP A 351 3.75 2.25 4.08
N ALA A 352 3.93 0.91 4.02
CA ALA A 352 3.70 0.03 5.17
C ALA A 352 4.63 0.36 6.35
N TRP A 353 5.90 0.66 6.08
CA TRP A 353 6.86 1.13 7.08
C TRP A 353 6.37 2.39 7.78
N LYS A 354 5.88 3.37 7.03
CA LYS A 354 5.34 4.62 7.60
C LYS A 354 4.09 4.38 8.43
N ILE A 355 3.19 3.50 8.00
CA ILE A 355 2.00 3.10 8.78
C ILE A 355 2.43 2.52 10.13
N LYS A 356 3.39 1.59 10.14
CA LYS A 356 3.92 1.01 11.38
C LYS A 356 4.63 2.05 12.25
N MET A 357 5.43 2.95 11.64
CA MET A 357 6.11 4.05 12.34
C MET A 357 5.14 5.07 12.95
N ALA A 358 3.97 5.28 12.35
CA ALA A 358 2.90 6.10 12.91
C ALA A 358 2.22 5.42 14.11
N GLY A 359 2.62 4.19 14.45
CA GLY A 359 2.16 3.44 15.60
C GLY A 359 1.04 2.46 15.27
N PHE A 360 0.44 2.48 14.09
CA PHE A 360 -0.72 1.62 13.77
C PHE A 360 -0.34 0.14 13.76
N ASN A 361 -1.31 -0.71 14.14
CA ASN A 361 -1.18 -2.16 14.13
C ASN A 361 -2.19 -2.85 13.21
N ILE A 362 -3.10 -2.10 12.58
CA ILE A 362 -4.00 -2.56 11.51
C ILE A 362 -4.11 -1.49 10.42
N VAL A 363 -4.28 -1.90 9.16
CA VAL A 363 -4.63 -1.02 8.04
C VAL A 363 -5.87 -1.57 7.33
N ARG A 364 -6.79 -0.67 6.98
CA ARG A 364 -7.92 -0.96 6.10
C ARG A 364 -7.61 -0.53 4.67
N LEU A 365 -7.80 -1.43 3.72
CA LEU A 365 -7.50 -1.21 2.30
C LEU A 365 -8.70 -0.53 1.61
N SER A 366 -8.90 0.75 1.90
CA SER A 366 -10.01 1.54 1.39
C SER A 366 -9.89 1.81 -0.12
N HIS A 367 -10.85 1.42 -0.97
CA HIS A 367 -11.84 0.35 -0.79
C HIS A 367 -11.68 -0.62 -1.95
N TYR A 368 -10.52 -1.28 -2.03
CA TYR A 368 -10.16 -2.21 -3.09
C TYR A 368 -8.90 -3.01 -2.71
N PRO A 369 -8.69 -4.19 -3.32
CA PRO A 369 -7.50 -5.00 -3.04
C PRO A 369 -6.22 -4.30 -3.50
N GLN A 370 -5.22 -4.29 -2.64
CA GLN A 370 -3.93 -3.62 -2.89
C GLN A 370 -2.87 -4.63 -3.38
N SER A 371 -1.69 -4.13 -3.76
CA SER A 371 -0.64 -4.97 -4.34
C SER A 371 -0.13 -6.02 -3.34
N GLN A 372 0.21 -7.21 -3.84
CA GLN A 372 0.83 -8.29 -3.05
C GLN A 372 2.06 -7.81 -2.28
N SER A 373 2.88 -6.92 -2.87
CA SER A 373 4.03 -6.31 -2.21
C SER A 373 3.68 -5.56 -0.92
N PHE A 374 2.51 -4.92 -0.86
CA PHE A 374 2.03 -4.21 0.32
C PHE A 374 1.59 -5.18 1.42
N LEU A 375 0.86 -6.24 1.06
CA LEU A 375 0.47 -7.29 2.02
C LEU A 375 1.70 -8.05 2.55
N ASN A 376 2.67 -8.37 1.68
CA ASN A 376 3.96 -8.92 2.08
C ASN A 376 4.68 -8.00 3.09
N ALA A 377 4.68 -6.68 2.85
CA ALA A 377 5.26 -5.73 3.80
C ALA A 377 4.48 -5.71 5.13
N CYS A 378 3.16 -5.85 5.11
CA CYS A 378 2.34 -5.95 6.32
C CYS A 378 2.66 -7.21 7.13
N ASP A 379 2.86 -8.35 6.46
CA ASP A 379 3.29 -9.59 7.11
C ASP A 379 4.65 -9.44 7.79
N GLU A 380 5.62 -8.83 7.09
CA GLU A 380 6.99 -8.62 7.58
C GLU A 380 7.05 -7.61 8.74
N LEU A 381 6.25 -6.54 8.67
CA LEU A 381 6.27 -5.45 9.65
C LEU A 381 5.31 -5.67 10.82
N GLY A 382 4.46 -6.70 10.76
CA GLY A 382 3.47 -6.97 11.79
C GLY A 382 2.36 -5.91 11.78
N ILE A 383 1.70 -5.74 10.65
CA ILE A 383 0.52 -4.89 10.47
C ILE A 383 -0.63 -5.81 10.07
N LEU A 384 -1.73 -5.77 10.81
CA LEU A 384 -2.95 -6.51 10.44
C LEU A 384 -3.64 -5.83 9.27
N VAL A 385 -4.40 -6.58 8.48
CA VAL A 385 -5.06 -6.08 7.28
C VAL A 385 -6.56 -6.39 7.32
N MET A 386 -7.36 -5.37 7.05
CA MET A 386 -8.74 -5.50 6.57
C MET A 386 -8.73 -5.28 5.06
N ASP A 387 -8.94 -6.35 4.30
CA ASP A 387 -8.88 -6.35 2.85
C ASP A 387 -10.29 -6.21 2.25
N ALA A 388 -10.46 -5.31 1.28
CA ALA A 388 -11.76 -4.86 0.82
C ALA A 388 -11.95 -5.02 -0.67
N ILE A 389 -13.16 -5.41 -1.10
CA ILE A 389 -13.50 -5.43 -2.53
C ILE A 389 -13.66 -4.02 -3.10
N PRO A 390 -13.50 -3.83 -4.43
CA PRO A 390 -13.71 -2.53 -5.07
C PRO A 390 -15.16 -2.03 -4.92
N GLY A 391 -15.36 -0.89 -4.27
CA GLY A 391 -16.70 -0.28 -4.22
C GLY A 391 -16.82 0.91 -3.29
N TRP A 392 -17.61 1.91 -3.68
CA TRP A 392 -17.97 3.04 -2.84
C TRP A 392 -19.26 3.72 -3.31
N GLN A 393 -20.24 3.83 -2.41
CA GLN A 393 -21.54 4.50 -2.64
C GLN A 393 -22.18 4.20 -4.01
N PHE A 394 -22.10 2.94 -4.45
CA PHE A 394 -22.65 2.48 -5.72
C PHE A 394 -23.06 1.02 -5.62
N PHE A 395 -24.24 0.72 -6.15
CA PHE A 395 -24.76 -0.63 -6.27
C PHE A 395 -25.41 -0.76 -7.64
N GLY A 396 -24.82 -1.60 -8.49
CA GLY A 396 -25.26 -1.82 -9.85
C GLY A 396 -26.29 -2.95 -9.99
N ASP A 397 -26.50 -3.35 -11.23
CA ASP A 397 -27.42 -4.42 -11.62
C ASP A 397 -26.86 -5.84 -11.32
N GLU A 398 -27.54 -6.86 -11.82
CA GLU A 398 -27.16 -8.27 -11.63
C GLU A 398 -25.76 -8.58 -12.16
N GLU A 399 -25.33 -7.95 -13.26
CA GLU A 399 -24.00 -8.19 -13.84
C GLU A 399 -22.91 -7.56 -12.98
N PHE A 400 -23.12 -6.33 -12.51
CA PHE A 400 -22.25 -5.70 -11.52
C PHE A 400 -22.13 -6.56 -10.26
N GLN A 401 -23.26 -7.03 -9.71
CA GLN A 401 -23.28 -7.85 -8.49
C GLN A 401 -22.51 -9.15 -8.68
N LYS A 402 -22.69 -9.83 -9.82
CA LYS A 402 -21.96 -11.04 -10.17
C LYS A 402 -20.45 -10.78 -10.25
N ASN A 403 -20.04 -9.68 -10.88
CA ASN A 403 -18.63 -9.30 -10.98
C ASN A 403 -18.03 -8.95 -9.61
N ALA A 404 -18.76 -8.22 -8.77
CA ALA A 404 -18.34 -7.93 -7.40
C ALA A 404 -18.21 -9.19 -6.52
N ILE A 405 -19.12 -10.16 -6.62
CA ILE A 405 -19.00 -11.45 -5.93
C ILE A 405 -17.80 -12.24 -6.46
N GLN A 406 -17.52 -12.17 -7.76
CA GLN A 406 -16.32 -12.79 -8.33
C GLN A 406 -15.03 -12.12 -7.80
N ASP A 407 -15.04 -10.80 -7.59
CA ASP A 407 -13.93 -10.09 -6.96
C ASP A 407 -13.73 -10.51 -5.50
N VAL A 408 -14.80 -10.74 -4.73
CA VAL A 408 -14.70 -11.35 -3.38
C VAL A 408 -13.94 -12.67 -3.46
N ARG A 409 -14.29 -13.55 -4.40
CA ARG A 409 -13.64 -14.87 -4.51
C ARG A 409 -12.17 -14.75 -4.90
N LYS A 410 -11.86 -13.88 -5.86
CA LYS A 410 -10.47 -13.64 -6.31
C LYS A 410 -9.62 -13.07 -5.18
N MET A 411 -10.10 -12.06 -4.46
CA MET A 411 -9.44 -11.46 -3.30
C MET A 411 -9.05 -12.52 -2.27
N VAL A 412 -10.03 -13.32 -1.82
CA VAL A 412 -9.75 -14.37 -0.83
C VAL A 412 -8.75 -15.41 -1.36
N ARG A 413 -8.86 -15.84 -2.62
CA ARG A 413 -7.94 -16.86 -3.18
C ARG A 413 -6.49 -16.39 -3.22
N VAL A 414 -6.25 -15.14 -3.58
CA VAL A 414 -4.90 -14.58 -3.68
C VAL A 414 -4.32 -14.32 -2.29
N ASP A 415 -5.14 -13.78 -1.39
CA ASP A 415 -4.63 -13.20 -0.14
C ASP A 415 -4.72 -14.12 1.09
N ARG A 416 -5.39 -15.29 0.98
CA ARG A 416 -5.65 -16.22 2.11
C ARG A 416 -4.43 -16.74 2.86
N ASN A 417 -3.22 -16.64 2.31
CA ASN A 417 -2.00 -17.11 2.98
C ASN A 417 -1.30 -16.02 3.79
N HIS A 418 -1.69 -14.75 3.64
CA HIS A 418 -1.10 -13.64 4.39
C HIS A 418 -1.47 -13.75 5.87
N PRO A 419 -0.51 -13.92 6.80
CA PRO A 419 -0.81 -13.92 8.23
C PRO A 419 -1.42 -12.61 8.72
N SER A 420 -1.16 -11.49 8.03
CA SER A 420 -1.69 -10.16 8.34
C SER A 420 -3.20 -10.01 8.12
N VAL A 421 -3.79 -10.70 7.13
CA VAL A 421 -5.21 -10.55 6.81
C VAL A 421 -6.07 -11.21 7.88
N ILE A 422 -6.93 -10.42 8.52
CA ILE A 422 -7.84 -10.89 9.58
C ILE A 422 -9.31 -10.59 9.33
N LEU A 423 -9.61 -9.67 8.42
CA LEU A 423 -10.96 -9.24 8.08
C LEU A 423 -11.10 -9.11 6.56
N TRP A 424 -12.14 -9.73 6.01
CA TRP A 424 -12.51 -9.61 4.61
C TRP A 424 -13.73 -8.69 4.50
N GLU A 425 -13.51 -7.45 4.09
CA GLU A 425 -14.57 -6.51 3.76
C GLU A 425 -15.17 -6.87 2.40
N SER A 426 -16.06 -7.86 2.41
CA SER A 426 -16.81 -8.30 1.23
C SER A 426 -18.04 -7.43 0.95
N SER A 427 -18.18 -6.32 1.68
CA SER A 427 -19.21 -5.30 1.48
C SER A 427 -18.73 -4.16 0.59
N LEU A 428 -19.60 -3.64 -0.27
CA LEU A 428 -19.35 -2.42 -1.02
C LEU A 428 -19.44 -1.21 -0.07
N ASN A 429 -18.34 -0.46 0.09
CA ASN A 429 -18.26 0.59 1.10
C ASN A 429 -19.40 1.61 0.93
N GLU A 430 -20.07 1.96 2.04
CA GLU A 430 -21.17 2.93 2.10
C GLU A 430 -22.28 2.77 1.03
N SER A 431 -22.44 1.57 0.47
CA SER A 431 -23.38 1.29 -0.62
C SER A 431 -24.66 0.59 -0.15
N ALA A 432 -25.81 1.02 -0.64
CA ALA A 432 -27.13 0.49 -0.27
C ALA A 432 -27.40 -0.89 -0.92
N MET A 433 -26.62 -1.89 -0.53
CA MET A 433 -26.71 -3.28 -1.00
C MET A 433 -28.02 -3.95 -0.56
N ASP A 434 -28.53 -4.85 -1.39
CA ASP A 434 -29.62 -5.75 -1.01
C ASP A 434 -29.13 -6.94 -0.17
N GLU A 435 -30.07 -7.63 0.49
CA GLU A 435 -29.78 -8.76 1.37
C GLU A 435 -29.21 -9.97 0.61
N TYR A 436 -29.57 -10.16 -0.66
CA TYR A 436 -29.08 -11.26 -1.48
C TYR A 436 -27.58 -11.12 -1.73
N PHE A 437 -27.15 -9.95 -2.20
CA PHE A 437 -25.74 -9.65 -2.42
C PHE A 437 -24.93 -9.77 -1.12
N MET A 438 -25.42 -9.20 -0.01
CA MET A 438 -24.74 -9.29 1.28
C MET A 438 -24.59 -10.74 1.76
N GLY A 439 -25.61 -11.57 1.59
CA GLY A 439 -25.52 -13.01 1.89
C GLY A 439 -24.51 -13.73 0.99
N LYS A 440 -24.55 -13.49 -0.33
CA LYS A 440 -23.65 -14.14 -1.29
C LYS A 440 -22.19 -13.73 -1.16
N SER A 441 -21.92 -12.47 -0.87
CA SER A 441 -20.57 -11.99 -0.61
C SER A 441 -20.00 -12.56 0.70
N HIS A 442 -20.82 -12.69 1.75
CA HIS A 442 -20.42 -13.39 2.98
C HIS A 442 -20.12 -14.88 2.73
N GLU A 443 -21.04 -15.60 2.07
CA GLU A 443 -20.87 -17.02 1.72
C GLU A 443 -19.61 -17.25 0.88
N ALA A 444 -19.36 -16.39 -0.11
CA ALA A 444 -18.21 -16.53 -0.99
C ALA A 444 -16.86 -16.50 -0.24
N VAL A 445 -16.74 -15.70 0.82
CA VAL A 445 -15.51 -15.68 1.65
C VAL A 445 -15.31 -17.02 2.36
N HIS A 446 -16.34 -17.53 3.03
CA HIS A 446 -16.26 -18.79 3.79
C HIS A 446 -16.14 -20.02 2.89
N GLU A 447 -16.67 -19.95 1.66
CA GLU A 447 -16.47 -20.97 0.64
C GLU A 447 -15.01 -21.00 0.16
N GLU A 448 -14.38 -19.85 -0.10
CA GLU A 448 -12.98 -19.78 -0.56
C GLU A 448 -11.96 -20.02 0.56
N TYR A 449 -12.34 -19.76 1.81
CA TYR A 449 -11.56 -20.00 3.02
C TYR A 449 -12.36 -20.90 4.00
N PRO A 450 -12.42 -22.22 3.76
CA PRO A 450 -13.07 -23.14 4.69
C PRO A 450 -12.21 -23.33 5.96
N GLY A 451 -12.52 -22.59 7.03
CA GLY A 451 -11.77 -22.64 8.29
C GLY A 451 -12.40 -21.83 9.43
N THR A 452 -11.71 -21.73 10.57
CA THR A 452 -12.21 -21.04 11.79
C THR A 452 -11.61 -19.66 12.04
N ASN A 453 -10.57 -19.28 11.30
CA ASN A 453 -9.83 -18.02 11.44
C ASN A 453 -10.11 -17.10 10.25
N VAL A 454 -11.39 -16.97 9.91
CA VAL A 454 -11.89 -16.18 8.78
C VAL A 454 -13.12 -15.42 9.26
N TYR A 455 -13.10 -14.11 9.05
CA TYR A 455 -14.16 -13.22 9.46
C TYR A 455 -14.46 -12.25 8.33
N THR A 456 -15.72 -12.19 7.94
CA THR A 456 -16.23 -11.17 7.02
C THR A 456 -16.57 -9.90 7.78
N CYS A 457 -16.48 -8.75 7.13
CA CYS A 457 -16.98 -7.51 7.69
C CYS A 457 -17.74 -6.67 6.66
N GLY A 458 -18.61 -5.79 7.15
CA GLY A 458 -19.35 -4.90 6.28
C GLY A 458 -20.18 -3.84 6.98
N TRP A 459 -20.40 -2.73 6.26
CA TRP A 459 -20.90 -1.48 6.85
C TRP A 459 -22.41 -1.54 7.14
N LYS A 460 -23.07 -2.61 6.69
CA LYS A 460 -24.44 -2.98 7.03
C LYS A 460 -24.42 -4.08 8.07
N ASP A 461 -25.11 -3.85 9.17
CA ASP A 461 -25.24 -4.84 10.24
C ASP A 461 -26.32 -5.90 9.91
N PHE A 462 -26.03 -6.74 8.91
CA PHE A 462 -26.89 -7.82 8.44
C PHE A 462 -26.15 -9.16 8.33
N ALA A 463 -25.43 -9.41 7.22
CA ALA A 463 -24.86 -10.74 6.91
C ALA A 463 -23.48 -11.02 7.53
N TYR A 464 -22.67 -9.99 7.76
CA TYR A 464 -21.24 -10.15 8.05
C TYR A 464 -20.95 -10.51 9.51
N ASP A 465 -19.81 -11.17 9.76
CA ASP A 465 -19.38 -11.59 11.09
C ASP A 465 -19.06 -10.38 12.00
N VAL A 466 -18.42 -9.36 11.44
CA VAL A 466 -18.05 -8.11 12.12
C VAL A 466 -18.74 -6.93 11.44
N PHE A 467 -19.42 -6.11 12.23
CA PHE A 467 -19.99 -4.86 11.73
C PHE A 467 -18.88 -3.80 11.64
N ASN A 468 -18.73 -3.07 10.52
CA ASN A 468 -17.66 -2.06 10.38
C ASN A 468 -18.18 -0.64 10.06
N PRO A 469 -18.92 0.02 10.98
CA PRO A 469 -19.49 1.33 10.69
C PRO A 469 -18.42 2.45 10.63
N ALA A 470 -18.69 3.48 9.83
CA ALA A 470 -18.05 4.78 9.99
C ALA A 470 -18.64 5.54 11.19
N ARG A 471 -17.82 6.31 11.91
CA ARG A 471 -18.24 7.10 13.07
C ARG A 471 -19.32 8.13 12.71
N GLN A 472 -19.20 8.73 11.52
CA GLN A 472 -20.14 9.73 10.98
C GLN A 472 -21.58 9.25 10.81
N HIS A 473 -21.80 7.94 10.80
CA HIS A 473 -23.14 7.35 10.69
C HIS A 473 -23.88 7.26 12.04
N ALA A 474 -23.23 7.65 13.14
CA ALA A 474 -23.84 7.75 14.47
C ALA A 474 -23.84 9.20 14.96
N LYS A 475 -24.64 9.48 15.99
CA LYS A 475 -24.83 10.85 16.52
C LYS A 475 -23.94 11.12 17.73
N PRO A 476 -23.36 12.33 17.85
CA PRO A 476 -22.69 12.72 19.08
C PRO A 476 -23.66 12.85 20.27
N PRO A 477 -23.14 12.89 21.52
CA PRO A 477 -21.73 12.71 21.88
C PRO A 477 -21.34 11.23 22.01
N TYR A 478 -22.30 10.31 21.86
CA TYR A 478 -22.09 8.89 22.16
C TYR A 478 -21.66 8.07 20.95
N TYR A 479 -21.96 8.50 19.72
CA TYR A 479 -21.68 7.76 18.48
C TYR A 479 -22.03 6.27 18.62
N TRP A 480 -21.05 5.38 18.41
CA TRP A 480 -21.20 3.93 18.52
C TRP A 480 -21.01 3.38 19.94
N ASN A 481 -20.77 4.22 20.95
CA ASN A 481 -20.50 3.78 22.33
C ASN A 481 -21.70 3.09 22.98
N LYS A 482 -22.91 3.28 22.42
CA LYS A 482 -24.15 2.65 22.86
C LYS A 482 -24.62 1.52 21.93
N TYR A 483 -23.75 0.94 21.13
CA TYR A 483 -24.11 -0.23 20.33
C TYR A 483 -24.48 -1.42 21.23
N GLU A 484 -25.76 -1.84 21.18
CA GLU A 484 -26.34 -2.78 22.17
C GLU A 484 -26.30 -4.25 21.73
N LYS A 485 -26.10 -4.52 20.44
CA LYS A 485 -26.11 -5.89 19.92
C LYS A 485 -24.86 -6.65 20.36
N ASP A 486 -25.03 -7.95 20.60
CA ASP A 486 -23.93 -8.87 20.94
C ASP A 486 -23.18 -9.31 19.68
N LYS A 487 -22.62 -8.32 18.97
CA LYS A 487 -21.86 -8.51 17.72
C LYS A 487 -20.58 -7.68 17.77
N PRO A 488 -19.41 -8.25 17.44
CA PRO A 488 -18.19 -7.46 17.35
C PRO A 488 -18.32 -6.40 16.26
N PHE A 489 -17.76 -5.23 16.52
CA PHE A 489 -17.70 -4.17 15.52
C PHE A 489 -16.39 -3.41 15.57
N PHE A 490 -15.95 -2.91 14.41
CA PHE A 490 -14.74 -2.12 14.21
C PHE A 490 -15.13 -0.77 13.60
N ILE A 491 -14.69 0.35 14.15
CA ILE A 491 -15.03 1.66 13.58
C ILE A 491 -14.14 1.89 12.36
N ALA A 492 -14.68 1.68 11.15
CA ALA A 492 -13.90 1.61 9.91
C ALA A 492 -13.29 2.95 9.48
N GLU A 493 -13.94 4.05 9.83
CA GLU A 493 -13.57 5.41 9.42
C GLU A 493 -14.01 6.41 10.50
N TYR A 494 -13.12 7.35 10.85
CA TYR A 494 -13.43 8.47 11.73
C TYR A 494 -12.44 9.62 11.53
N GLY A 495 -12.81 10.80 12.03
CA GLY A 495 -11.91 11.95 12.16
C GLY A 495 -11.97 12.93 11.00
N ASP A 496 -12.63 12.59 9.88
CA ASP A 496 -12.83 13.50 8.74
C ASP A 496 -14.24 14.11 8.72
N TRP A 497 -15.22 13.39 8.15
CA TRP A 497 -16.50 13.97 7.75
C TRP A 497 -17.28 14.58 8.92
N GLU A 498 -17.20 14.01 10.13
CA GLU A 498 -17.96 14.55 11.25
C GLU A 498 -17.50 15.96 11.65
N TYR A 499 -16.23 16.27 11.39
CA TYR A 499 -15.65 17.59 11.60
C TYR A 499 -15.90 18.49 10.40
N TYR A 500 -15.78 17.95 9.18
CA TYR A 500 -16.06 18.68 7.96
C TYR A 500 -17.52 19.16 7.88
N ALA A 501 -18.48 18.27 8.18
CA ALA A 501 -19.90 18.57 8.22
C ALA A 501 -20.35 19.32 9.49
N GLN A 502 -19.41 19.70 10.37
CA GLN A 502 -19.66 20.43 11.62
C GLN A 502 -20.70 19.74 12.53
N ASN A 503 -20.77 18.42 12.48
CA ASN A 503 -21.72 17.62 13.26
C ASN A 503 -21.03 16.78 14.35
N ALA A 504 -19.72 16.93 14.53
CA ALA A 504 -18.99 16.42 15.69
C ALA A 504 -19.45 17.14 16.96
N GLY A 505 -19.97 16.41 17.95
CA GLY A 505 -20.68 17.03 19.09
C GLY A 505 -19.91 17.18 20.38
N PHE A 506 -18.60 17.43 20.33
CA PHE A 506 -17.92 18.11 21.43
C PHE A 506 -18.05 19.64 21.25
N ASN A 507 -17.79 20.41 22.31
CA ASN A 507 -17.89 21.87 22.29
C ASN A 507 -16.81 22.48 21.37
N GLN A 508 -17.05 22.49 20.04
CA GLN A 508 -16.16 23.10 19.04
C GLN A 508 -15.86 24.59 19.33
N LYS A 509 -16.66 25.21 20.20
CA LYS A 509 -16.42 26.56 20.75
C LYS A 509 -15.25 26.62 21.74
N ALA A 510 -14.36 25.64 21.82
CA ALA A 510 -13.09 25.77 22.54
C ALA A 510 -12.06 26.58 21.72
N PHE A 511 -12.24 26.67 20.40
CA PHE A 511 -11.50 27.50 19.46
C PHE A 511 -12.48 28.44 18.74
N GLN A 512 -13.15 29.31 19.51
CA GLN A 512 -14.20 30.21 18.99
C GLN A 512 -13.66 31.21 17.95
N ASP A 513 -12.35 31.40 17.92
CA ASP A 513 -11.62 32.26 17.00
C ASP A 513 -11.39 31.61 15.61
N LEU A 514 -11.70 30.32 15.44
CA LEU A 514 -11.55 29.61 14.16
C LEU A 514 -12.87 29.54 13.36
N SER A 515 -12.77 29.82 12.06
CA SER A 515 -13.81 29.58 11.05
C SER A 515 -14.12 28.08 10.87
N ASP A 516 -15.18 27.74 10.12
CA ASP A 516 -15.56 26.35 9.86
C ASP A 516 -14.44 25.57 9.13
N GLU A 517 -13.73 26.22 8.20
CA GLU A 517 -12.60 25.64 7.46
C GLU A 517 -11.40 25.33 8.38
N GLU A 518 -11.19 26.20 9.38
CA GLU A 518 -10.10 26.06 10.33
C GLU A 518 -10.37 25.02 11.42
N ARG A 519 -11.66 24.66 11.65
CA ARG A 519 -12.08 23.68 12.66
C ARG A 519 -12.12 22.23 12.16
N ASN A 520 -12.19 22.02 10.84
CA ASN A 520 -12.27 20.67 10.29
C ASN A 520 -10.90 19.96 10.27
N SER A 521 -10.89 18.67 9.92
CA SER A 521 -9.67 17.85 9.88
C SER A 521 -8.96 17.82 8.52
N ARG A 522 -9.52 18.42 7.48
CA ARG A 522 -8.94 18.48 6.13
C ARG A 522 -7.95 19.64 6.07
N GLN A 523 -6.68 19.35 6.37
CA GLN A 523 -5.64 20.36 6.55
C GLN A 523 -4.37 20.03 5.77
N LEU A 524 -3.96 20.92 4.85
CA LEU A 524 -2.64 20.89 4.22
C LEU A 524 -1.55 21.25 5.23
N ARG A 525 -0.28 20.96 4.95
CA ARG A 525 0.82 21.42 5.83
C ARG A 525 0.96 22.94 5.78
N SER A 526 0.71 23.54 4.61
CA SER A 526 0.67 25.00 4.43
C SER A 526 -0.44 25.71 5.22
N SER A 527 -1.46 24.99 5.71
CA SER A 527 -2.51 25.56 6.57
C SER A 527 -1.95 26.14 7.88
N GLY A 528 -0.73 25.77 8.27
CA GLY A 528 -0.04 26.31 9.43
C GLY A 528 -0.38 25.63 10.75
N GLN A 529 0.47 25.86 11.76
CA GLN A 529 0.48 25.08 13.00
C GLN A 529 -0.83 25.13 13.81
N LYS A 530 -1.61 26.21 13.74
CA LYS A 530 -2.89 26.31 14.45
C LYS A 530 -3.90 25.30 13.90
N ARG A 531 -4.04 25.25 12.58
CA ARG A 531 -4.92 24.30 11.87
C ARG A 531 -4.42 22.86 12.01
N LEU A 532 -3.11 22.64 11.95
CA LEU A 532 -2.52 21.31 12.21
C LEU A 532 -2.73 20.82 13.64
N ALA A 533 -2.64 21.72 14.64
CA ALA A 533 -2.94 21.39 16.03
C ALA A 533 -4.43 21.08 16.23
N GLN A 534 -5.31 21.81 15.53
CA GLN A 534 -6.75 21.54 15.54
C GLN A 534 -7.08 20.17 14.93
N GLN A 535 -6.48 19.83 13.78
CA GLN A 535 -6.60 18.49 13.19
C GLN A 535 -6.17 17.41 14.20
N ALA A 536 -5.01 17.57 14.83
CA ALA A 536 -4.53 16.60 15.81
C ALA A 536 -5.47 16.46 17.02
N LEU A 537 -6.09 17.56 17.47
CA LEU A 537 -7.11 17.53 18.52
C LEU A 537 -8.40 16.82 18.09
N ASN A 538 -8.83 16.97 16.84
CA ASN A 538 -9.99 16.26 16.28
C ASN A 538 -9.74 14.74 16.30
N TYR A 539 -8.56 14.29 15.87
CA TYR A 539 -8.18 12.87 15.98
C TYR A 539 -8.05 12.41 17.43
N GLN A 540 -7.49 13.23 18.31
CA GLN A 540 -7.41 12.94 19.75
C GLN A 540 -8.79 12.73 20.36
N GLU A 541 -9.74 13.64 20.12
CA GLU A 541 -11.12 13.55 20.63
C GLU A 541 -11.80 12.29 20.12
N SER A 542 -11.70 12.04 18.81
CA SER A 542 -12.42 10.96 18.15
C SER A 542 -11.89 9.60 18.56
N HIS A 543 -10.56 9.42 18.59
CA HIS A 543 -9.94 8.20 19.08
C HIS A 543 -10.27 7.95 20.56
N ASN A 544 -10.15 8.97 21.41
CA ASN A 544 -10.54 8.87 22.82
C ASN A 544 -12.02 8.48 23.01
N SER A 545 -12.91 9.07 22.20
CA SER A 545 -14.35 8.77 22.20
C SER A 545 -14.64 7.33 21.76
N ASN A 546 -13.97 6.85 20.72
CA ASN A 546 -14.13 5.49 20.21
C ASN A 546 -13.67 4.44 21.23
N LEU A 547 -12.58 4.71 21.96
CA LEU A 547 -12.04 3.83 23.00
C LEU A 547 -12.95 3.70 24.24
N GLN A 548 -13.93 4.60 24.42
CA GLN A 548 -14.94 4.47 25.46
C GLN A 548 -15.95 3.33 25.16
N GLY A 549 -16.17 3.02 23.88
CA GLY A 549 -17.16 2.05 23.43
C GLY A 549 -16.70 0.59 23.55
N LYS A 550 -17.50 -0.31 22.96
CA LYS A 550 -17.19 -1.76 22.86
C LYS A 550 -16.51 -2.13 21.53
N ALA A 551 -16.09 -1.15 20.73
CA ALA A 551 -15.44 -1.41 19.46
C ALA A 551 -14.18 -2.25 19.69
N ILE A 552 -13.91 -3.22 18.81
CA ILE A 552 -12.68 -4.01 18.87
C ILE A 552 -11.45 -3.19 18.43
N GLY A 553 -11.70 -2.06 17.78
CA GLY A 553 -10.74 -1.06 17.37
C GLY A 553 -11.37 -0.02 16.46
N ASP A 554 -10.52 0.87 15.95
CA ASP A 554 -10.90 1.94 15.05
C ASP A 554 -9.85 2.20 13.97
N ALA A 555 -10.24 2.81 12.86
CA ALA A 555 -9.33 3.29 11.82
C ALA A 555 -9.60 4.74 11.44
N ASN A 556 -8.59 5.59 11.60
CA ASN A 556 -8.73 6.99 11.22
C ASN A 556 -8.84 7.12 9.69
N TRP A 557 -9.55 8.13 9.23
CA TRP A 557 -9.52 8.57 7.84
C TRP A 557 -8.60 9.80 7.76
N LEU A 558 -7.35 9.71 7.30
CA LEU A 558 -6.62 8.50 6.85
C LEU A 558 -5.09 8.63 7.04
N MET A 559 -4.28 7.70 6.49
CA MET A 559 -2.82 7.73 6.65
C MET A 559 -2.15 8.84 5.81
N PHE A 560 -2.47 8.89 4.52
CA PHE A 560 -1.87 9.78 3.53
C PHE A 560 -2.96 10.58 2.82
N ASP A 561 -2.73 11.87 2.57
CA ASP A 561 -3.64 12.62 1.68
C ASP A 561 -3.69 11.97 0.29
N TYR A 562 -4.83 12.10 -0.38
CA TYR A 562 -5.05 11.51 -1.70
C TYR A 562 -5.91 12.40 -2.60
N ASN A 563 -5.87 12.14 -3.91
CA ASN A 563 -6.68 12.79 -4.92
C ASN A 563 -8.10 12.22 -4.93
N ARG A 564 -9.05 13.13 -4.78
CA ARG A 564 -10.49 12.80 -4.80
C ARG A 564 -11.03 12.65 -6.21
N GLY A 565 -10.39 13.29 -7.18
CA GLY A 565 -10.78 13.27 -8.60
C GLY A 565 -12.00 14.13 -8.87
N TYR A 566 -13.15 13.81 -8.25
CA TYR A 566 -14.41 14.52 -8.46
C TYR A 566 -14.44 15.93 -7.88
N ALA A 567 -13.62 16.18 -6.85
CA ALA A 567 -13.46 17.49 -6.22
C ALA A 567 -12.11 18.09 -6.61
N PRO A 568 -12.00 19.43 -6.80
CA PRO A 568 -10.80 20.08 -7.32
C PRO A 568 -9.72 20.30 -6.24
N ASP A 569 -9.66 19.41 -5.25
CA ASP A 569 -8.79 19.44 -4.08
C ASP A 569 -8.31 18.04 -3.68
N LEU A 570 -7.30 18.00 -2.81
CA LEU A 570 -6.89 16.77 -2.15
C LEU A 570 -7.80 16.51 -0.96
N GLU A 571 -8.05 15.24 -0.67
CA GLU A 571 -8.56 14.87 0.64
C GLU A 571 -7.42 14.98 1.65
N SER A 572 -7.43 16.08 2.42
CA SER A 572 -6.30 16.51 3.25
C SER A 572 -6.44 16.12 4.73
N SER A 573 -7.31 15.16 5.05
CA SER A 573 -7.41 14.56 6.38
C SER A 573 -6.30 13.55 6.70
N GLY A 574 -5.44 13.22 5.74
CA GLY A 574 -4.27 12.37 5.99
C GLY A 574 -3.41 12.92 7.12
N ILE A 575 -2.96 12.06 8.04
CA ILE A 575 -2.03 12.47 9.10
C ILE A 575 -0.61 12.73 8.57
N MET A 576 -0.36 12.30 7.33
CA MET A 576 0.76 12.71 6.49
C MET A 576 0.20 13.27 5.18
N ASP A 577 0.93 14.20 4.56
CA ASP A 577 0.52 14.74 3.26
C ASP A 577 0.67 13.74 2.10
N ILE A 578 0.28 14.14 0.89
CA ILE A 578 0.37 13.31 -0.32
C ILE A 578 1.83 12.93 -0.64
N PHE A 579 2.79 13.71 -0.14
CA PHE A 579 4.22 13.50 -0.26
C PHE A 579 4.83 12.76 0.94
N ARG A 580 4.02 12.18 1.83
CA ARG A 580 4.45 11.39 2.99
C ARG A 580 5.29 12.20 4.00
N LEU A 581 5.06 13.50 4.11
CA LEU A 581 5.58 14.35 5.18
C LEU A 581 4.56 14.43 6.34
N PRO A 582 5.02 14.30 7.60
CA PRO A 582 4.12 14.19 8.75
C PRO A 582 3.43 15.53 9.10
N LYS A 583 2.16 15.46 9.49
CA LYS A 583 1.41 16.53 10.16
C LYS A 583 1.47 16.33 11.69
N PHE A 584 0.92 17.24 12.48
CA PHE A 584 0.93 17.09 13.95
C PHE A 584 0.17 15.84 14.43
N ALA A 585 -0.90 15.45 13.73
CA ALA A 585 -1.67 14.25 14.03
C ALA A 585 -0.84 12.96 13.91
N TYR A 586 0.20 12.92 13.05
CA TYR A 586 1.12 11.78 12.97
C TYR A 586 1.79 11.49 14.31
N TYR A 587 2.26 12.54 14.99
CA TYR A 587 2.96 12.39 16.26
C TYR A 587 2.01 11.98 17.40
N PHE A 588 0.74 12.39 17.33
CA PHE A 588 -0.31 11.91 18.23
C PHE A 588 -0.49 10.39 18.12
N TYR A 589 -0.67 9.85 16.91
CA TYR A 589 -0.83 8.40 16.71
C TYR A 589 0.44 7.63 17.03
N LYS A 590 1.61 8.18 16.68
CA LYS A 590 2.91 7.58 17.00
C LYS A 590 3.09 7.41 18.51
N SER A 591 2.64 8.38 19.30
CA SER A 591 2.70 8.27 20.76
C SER A 591 1.76 7.22 21.33
N GLN A 592 0.71 6.79 20.62
CA GLN A 592 -0.22 5.76 21.13
C GLN A 592 0.37 4.35 21.15
N ALA A 593 1.54 4.13 20.52
CA ALA A 593 2.27 2.87 20.57
C ALA A 593 3.12 2.79 21.84
N SER A 594 2.96 1.72 22.60
CA SER A 594 3.69 1.54 23.86
C SER A 594 5.15 1.18 23.62
N ILE A 595 6.01 1.66 24.51
CA ILE A 595 7.43 1.29 24.51
C ILE A 595 7.56 -0.23 24.65
N GLY A 596 8.26 -0.87 23.72
CA GLY A 596 8.42 -2.33 23.70
C GLY A 596 7.22 -3.14 23.17
N GLU A 597 6.18 -2.49 22.61
CA GLU A 597 5.03 -3.18 21.98
C GLU A 597 5.45 -4.09 20.80
N SER A 598 6.57 -3.78 20.14
CA SER A 598 7.13 -4.57 19.03
C SER A 598 8.57 -5.02 19.29
N LYS A 599 8.90 -6.24 18.83
CA LYS A 599 10.28 -6.75 18.74
C LYS A 599 11.11 -6.03 17.67
N LEU A 600 10.45 -5.43 16.68
CA LEU A 600 11.09 -4.55 15.70
C LEU A 600 11.27 -3.18 16.36
N LYS A 601 12.41 -3.02 17.06
CA LYS A 601 12.64 -1.95 18.05
C LYS A 601 12.32 -0.54 17.54
N GLN A 602 12.63 -0.23 16.28
CA GLN A 602 12.42 1.10 15.71
C GLN A 602 10.95 1.58 15.74
N PHE A 603 9.98 0.65 15.84
CA PHE A 603 8.54 0.96 15.88
C PHE A 603 7.96 1.04 17.30
N ALA A 604 8.77 0.83 18.34
CA ALA A 604 8.33 0.79 19.73
C ALA A 604 9.35 1.45 20.68
N GLU A 605 10.07 2.44 20.18
CA GLU A 605 11.03 3.24 20.95
C GLU A 605 10.34 4.38 21.73
N PRO A 606 10.97 4.85 22.83
CA PRO A 606 10.55 6.08 23.49
C PRO A 606 10.62 7.26 22.53
N MET A 607 9.55 8.06 22.48
CA MET A 607 9.46 9.21 21.57
C MET A 607 8.91 10.44 22.27
N VAL A 608 9.35 11.62 21.82
CA VAL A 608 8.81 12.93 22.19
C VAL A 608 8.75 13.77 20.92
N ALA A 609 7.66 14.51 20.72
CA ALA A 609 7.53 15.45 19.61
C ALA A 609 6.79 16.72 20.03
N ILE A 610 7.35 17.87 19.68
CA ILE A 610 6.77 19.19 19.96
C ILE A 610 5.86 19.57 18.79
N ALA A 611 4.55 19.68 19.01
CA ALA A 611 3.58 20.11 18.00
C ALA A 611 3.46 21.64 17.98
N ASN A 612 4.57 22.31 17.68
CA ASN A 612 4.70 23.76 17.61
C ASN A 612 5.93 24.07 16.75
N TYR A 613 5.84 24.99 15.79
CA TYR A 613 6.98 25.39 14.95
C TYR A 613 7.84 26.50 15.59
N TYR A 614 7.41 27.05 16.72
CA TYR A 614 8.06 28.10 17.50
C TYR A 614 8.39 29.37 16.73
N ASN A 615 7.47 29.77 15.84
CA ASN A 615 7.57 30.92 14.94
C ASN A 615 6.41 31.94 15.08
N ASP A 616 5.40 31.67 15.90
CA ASP A 616 4.22 32.54 16.09
C ASP A 616 4.12 32.96 17.56
N PRO A 617 4.32 34.26 17.88
CA PRO A 617 4.23 34.77 19.25
C PRO A 617 2.85 34.58 19.91
N SER A 618 1.79 34.35 19.12
CA SER A 618 0.44 34.10 19.63
C SER A 618 0.17 32.64 19.98
N PHE A 619 0.99 31.69 19.52
CA PHE A 619 0.77 30.26 19.69
C PHE A 619 1.51 29.70 20.92
N LEU A 620 1.04 30.12 22.10
CA LEU A 620 1.69 29.85 23.40
C LEU A 620 1.27 28.54 24.07
N ASN A 621 0.23 27.86 23.56
CA ASN A 621 -0.15 26.53 24.03
C ASN A 621 0.67 25.49 23.26
N VAL A 622 1.62 24.87 23.94
CA VAL A 622 2.51 23.87 23.38
C VAL A 622 1.99 22.49 23.74
N LYS A 623 1.53 21.75 22.72
CA LYS A 623 1.22 20.33 22.85
C LYS A 623 2.49 19.51 22.59
N VAL A 624 2.75 18.54 23.44
CA VAL A 624 3.81 17.55 23.25
C VAL A 624 3.19 16.15 23.20
N TYR A 625 3.53 15.38 22.18
CA TYR A 625 3.12 13.98 22.04
C TYR A 625 4.27 13.07 22.45
N SER A 626 4.00 12.11 23.33
CA SER A 626 5.00 11.20 23.84
C SER A 626 4.37 9.94 24.42
N ASN A 627 5.06 8.80 24.30
CA ASN A 627 4.74 7.55 25.00
C ASN A 627 5.56 7.39 26.31
N CYS A 628 6.20 8.46 26.77
CA CYS A 628 6.93 8.51 28.04
C CYS A 628 5.97 8.77 29.21
N GLU A 629 6.43 8.52 30.44
CA GLU A 629 5.61 8.68 31.65
C GLU A 629 5.47 10.15 32.08
N GLU A 630 6.50 10.95 31.83
CA GLU A 630 6.54 12.39 32.12
C GLU A 630 7.30 13.13 31.01
N VAL A 631 6.96 14.39 30.79
CA VAL A 631 7.69 15.28 29.88
C VAL A 631 8.06 16.56 30.61
N GLU A 632 9.30 17.03 30.44
CA GLU A 632 9.71 18.37 30.87
C GLU A 632 9.99 19.26 29.66
N LEU A 633 9.36 20.42 29.62
CA LEU A 633 9.58 21.41 28.57
C LEU A 633 10.55 22.48 29.08
N TRP A 634 11.53 22.84 28.26
CA TRP A 634 12.52 23.88 28.53
C TRP A 634 12.42 24.97 27.46
N VAL A 635 12.50 26.22 27.88
CA VAL A 635 12.52 27.40 27.01
C VAL A 635 13.82 28.14 27.25
N ASN A 636 14.70 28.19 26.26
CA ASN A 636 16.00 28.88 26.33
C ASN A 636 16.79 28.50 27.60
N GLY A 637 16.95 27.19 27.83
CA GLY A 637 17.68 26.65 28.98
C GLY A 637 16.99 26.77 30.34
N LYS A 638 15.73 27.23 30.41
CA LYS A 638 14.95 27.30 31.65
C LYS A 638 13.74 26.36 31.59
N SER A 639 13.54 25.55 32.63
CA SER A 639 12.38 24.67 32.72
C SER A 639 11.08 25.48 32.75
N ALA A 640 10.16 25.15 31.85
CA ALA A 640 8.77 25.61 31.82
C ALA A 640 7.84 24.67 32.60
N GLY A 641 8.40 23.63 33.22
CA GLY A 641 7.68 22.67 34.05
C GLY A 641 7.85 21.24 33.56
N LYS A 642 7.65 20.30 34.48
CA LYS A 642 7.55 18.86 34.23
C LYS A 642 6.11 18.44 34.42
N GLN A 643 5.52 17.81 33.40
CA GLN A 643 4.12 17.42 33.34
C GLN A 643 3.99 15.90 33.26
N LYS A 644 2.93 15.39 33.89
CA LYS A 644 2.35 14.06 33.60
C LYS A 644 1.35 14.18 32.44
N PRO A 645 0.91 13.06 31.83
CA PRO A 645 -0.07 13.08 30.76
C PRO A 645 -1.35 13.84 31.15
N ASP A 646 -1.96 14.50 30.18
CA ASP A 646 -3.19 15.26 30.36
C ASP A 646 -4.34 14.36 30.87
N GLN A 647 -5.20 14.89 31.73
CA GLN A 647 -6.37 14.19 32.29
C GLN A 647 -7.70 14.84 31.93
N ASP A 648 -7.73 15.64 30.85
CA ASP A 648 -8.94 16.28 30.37
C ASP A 648 -9.90 15.28 29.69
N LYS A 649 -11.11 15.73 29.35
CA LYS A 649 -12.16 14.90 28.78
C LYS A 649 -11.78 14.19 27.46
N ASN A 650 -10.82 14.71 26.71
CA ASN A 650 -10.33 14.16 25.43
C ASN A 650 -9.10 13.26 25.63
N SER A 651 -8.77 12.91 26.87
CA SER A 651 -7.55 12.19 27.25
C SER A 651 -7.80 11.03 28.22
N THR A 652 -9.06 10.68 28.47
CA THR A 652 -9.48 9.75 29.53
C THR A 652 -9.30 8.26 29.19
N HIS A 653 -9.25 7.90 27.91
CA HIS A 653 -9.20 6.51 27.44
C HIS A 653 -8.00 6.22 26.52
N LEU A 654 -7.19 7.23 26.21
CA LEU A 654 -6.00 7.08 25.38
C LEU A 654 -4.94 6.22 26.08
N ASN A 655 -4.19 5.44 25.28
CA ASN A 655 -3.05 4.67 25.81
C ASN A 655 -1.96 5.60 26.36
N HIS A 656 -1.66 6.66 25.61
CA HIS A 656 -0.64 7.65 25.95
C HIS A 656 -1.20 9.05 25.70
N PRO A 657 -1.88 9.64 26.70
CA PRO A 657 -2.41 10.98 26.57
C PRO A 657 -1.29 12.00 26.31
N PRO A 658 -1.55 13.06 25.52
CA PRO A 658 -0.58 14.13 25.28
C PRO A 658 -0.23 14.92 26.55
N PHE A 659 0.74 15.84 26.42
CA PHE A 659 1.18 16.75 27.47
C PHE A 659 0.96 18.20 27.02
N SER A 660 0.26 18.99 27.83
CA SER A 660 0.02 20.41 27.53
C SER A 660 0.86 21.35 28.39
N PHE A 661 1.48 22.34 27.75
CA PHE A 661 2.25 23.41 28.41
C PHE A 661 1.75 24.77 27.96
N GLN A 662 1.44 25.65 28.90
CA GLN A 662 1.10 27.04 28.61
C GLN A 662 2.32 27.93 28.82
N LEU A 663 2.89 28.46 27.75
CA LEU A 663 3.97 29.43 27.84
C LEU A 663 3.43 30.79 28.35
N LYS A 664 4.22 31.47 29.19
CA LYS A 664 3.90 32.82 29.70
C LYS A 664 4.03 33.90 28.63
N SER A 665 5.03 33.76 27.78
CA SER A 665 5.31 34.64 26.66
C SER A 665 6.16 33.90 25.62
N PHE A 666 6.18 34.41 24.40
CA PHE A 666 7.10 33.97 23.36
C PHE A 666 8.46 34.67 23.55
N THR A 667 9.55 33.94 23.37
CA THR A 667 10.91 34.50 23.39
C THR A 667 11.74 33.74 22.37
N PRO A 668 12.14 34.34 21.23
CA PRO A 668 12.91 33.66 20.20
C PRO A 668 14.08 32.85 20.77
N GLY A 669 14.30 31.65 20.23
CA GLY A 669 15.37 30.76 20.65
C GLY A 669 14.97 29.30 20.50
N GLU A 670 14.94 28.53 21.58
CA GLU A 670 14.67 27.09 21.55
C GLU A 670 13.64 26.61 22.57
N LEU A 671 12.83 25.64 22.13
CA LEU A 671 12.05 24.72 22.94
C LEU A 671 12.74 23.37 22.97
N VAL A 672 12.90 22.78 24.15
CA VAL A 672 13.41 21.42 24.32
C VAL A 672 12.43 20.62 25.18
N ALA A 673 11.87 19.54 24.65
CA ALA A 673 11.01 18.62 25.38
C ALA A 673 11.77 17.33 25.68
N LYS A 674 11.86 16.98 26.96
CA LYS A 674 12.58 15.78 27.46
C LYS A 674 11.58 14.77 28.00
N GLY A 675 11.59 13.57 27.45
CA GLY A 675 10.71 12.46 27.83
C GLY A 675 11.39 11.56 28.85
N TYR A 676 10.66 11.23 29.91
CA TYR A 676 11.15 10.45 31.04
C TYR A 676 10.47 9.08 31.13
N VAL A 677 11.28 8.04 31.36
CA VAL A 677 10.83 6.70 31.75
C VAL A 677 11.65 6.28 32.95
N ASP A 678 11.00 5.79 34.01
CA ASP A 678 11.65 5.44 35.28
C ASP A 678 12.50 6.61 35.84
N GLY A 679 12.03 7.84 35.66
CA GLY A 679 12.70 9.06 36.09
C GLY A 679 13.96 9.45 35.31
N LYS A 680 14.32 8.73 34.23
CA LYS A 680 15.48 9.04 33.37
C LYS A 680 15.03 9.62 32.04
N VAL A 681 15.79 10.59 31.52
CA VAL A 681 15.58 11.09 30.15
C VAL A 681 15.94 9.99 29.15
N VAL A 682 14.97 9.60 28.33
CA VAL A 682 15.13 8.54 27.30
C VAL A 682 14.91 9.04 25.87
N SER A 683 14.31 10.23 25.72
CA SER A 683 14.04 10.85 24.42
C SER A 683 14.02 12.38 24.57
N GLU A 684 14.42 13.09 23.52
CA GLU A 684 14.45 14.55 23.48
C GLU A 684 14.02 15.06 22.10
N ALA A 685 13.24 16.14 22.08
CA ALA A 685 12.89 16.87 20.87
C ALA A 685 13.26 18.35 21.03
N VAL A 686 13.79 18.95 19.97
CA VAL A 686 14.20 20.35 19.93
C VAL A 686 13.46 21.05 18.80
N GLN A 687 12.85 22.20 19.11
CA GLN A 687 12.29 23.11 18.12
C GLN A 687 12.90 24.50 18.33
N LYS A 688 13.47 25.08 17.28
CA LYS A 688 14.04 26.43 17.31
C LYS A 688 13.17 27.42 16.55
N THR A 689 13.24 28.69 16.95
CA THR A 689 12.68 29.80 16.18
C THR A 689 13.47 29.92 14.88
N PRO A 690 12.84 29.75 13.70
CA PRO A 690 13.55 29.85 12.42
C PRO A 690 14.11 31.25 12.19
N GLY A 691 15.33 31.34 11.67
CA GLY A 691 15.96 32.57 11.20
C GLY A 691 15.56 32.95 9.77
N GLU A 692 16.40 33.73 9.10
CA GLU A 692 16.23 34.10 7.69
C GLU A 692 16.58 32.93 6.76
N ALA A 693 15.90 32.83 5.62
CA ALA A 693 16.15 31.81 4.61
C ALA A 693 17.54 32.01 3.98
N VAL A 694 18.38 30.97 3.94
CA VAL A 694 19.74 31.08 3.36
C VAL A 694 20.11 29.95 2.39
N ALA A 695 19.55 28.75 2.56
CA ALA A 695 19.99 27.57 1.80
C ALA A 695 18.86 26.56 1.56
N LEU A 696 19.14 25.60 0.67
CA LEU A 696 18.34 24.40 0.48
C LEU A 696 19.04 23.18 1.08
N LYS A 697 18.29 22.38 1.85
CA LYS A 697 18.74 21.09 2.40
C LYS A 697 17.95 19.94 1.75
N LEU A 698 18.66 18.94 1.22
CA LEU A 698 18.06 17.82 0.49
C LEU A 698 18.13 16.51 1.28
N TRP A 699 17.12 15.66 1.11
CA TRP A 699 17.12 14.24 1.51
C TRP A 699 16.08 13.47 0.69
N ILE A 700 16.15 12.14 0.72
CA ILE A 700 15.17 11.25 0.10
C ILE A 700 14.47 10.38 1.14
N ASP A 701 13.30 9.87 0.78
CA ASP A 701 12.49 8.99 1.62
C ASP A 701 12.76 7.51 1.35
N GLU A 702 13.69 6.91 2.10
CA GLU A 702 13.99 5.49 1.92
C GLU A 702 13.10 4.58 2.77
N SER A 703 12.62 5.02 3.93
CA SER A 703 11.67 4.27 4.79
C SER A 703 11.90 2.74 4.83
N GLY A 704 13.14 2.33 5.14
CA GLY A 704 13.54 0.91 5.26
C GLY A 704 13.95 0.21 3.96
N LYS A 705 13.80 0.84 2.79
CA LYS A 705 14.22 0.32 1.48
C LYS A 705 14.93 1.41 0.68
N LYS A 706 16.19 1.17 0.31
CA LYS A 706 16.94 2.06 -0.58
C LYS A 706 16.32 2.12 -1.97
N LEU A 707 16.62 3.20 -2.69
CA LEU A 707 16.20 3.35 -4.09
C LEU A 707 16.90 2.28 -4.95
N THR A 708 16.13 1.50 -5.71
CA THR A 708 16.66 0.35 -6.49
C THR A 708 16.47 0.54 -8.00
N SER A 709 17.50 0.20 -8.77
CA SER A 709 17.49 0.29 -10.23
C SER A 709 16.71 -0.84 -10.91
N GLY A 710 16.23 -0.59 -12.13
CA GLY A 710 15.71 -1.63 -13.02
C GLY A 710 14.34 -2.24 -12.66
N CYS A 711 13.64 -1.68 -11.66
CA CYS A 711 12.31 -2.10 -11.22
C CYS A 711 11.29 -0.94 -11.13
N ASN A 712 11.57 0.19 -11.83
CA ASN A 712 10.79 1.43 -11.74
C ASN A 712 10.61 1.93 -10.29
N ASP A 713 11.60 1.72 -9.42
CA ASP A 713 11.53 2.23 -8.06
C ASP A 713 11.56 3.76 -8.04
N LEU A 714 10.83 4.32 -7.08
CA LEU A 714 10.69 5.75 -6.90
C LEU A 714 10.60 6.10 -5.42
N VAL A 715 11.17 7.25 -5.06
CA VAL A 715 11.16 7.82 -3.72
C VAL A 715 10.76 9.29 -3.76
N PHE A 716 10.24 9.80 -2.66
CA PHE A 716 10.10 11.24 -2.50
C PHE A 716 11.47 11.87 -2.27
N ALA A 717 11.78 12.92 -3.02
CA ALA A 717 12.97 13.74 -2.83
C ALA A 717 12.54 15.13 -2.37
N TYR A 718 13.09 15.55 -1.23
CA TYR A 718 12.70 16.77 -0.54
C TYR A 718 13.80 17.81 -0.61
N ALA A 719 13.43 19.08 -0.81
CA ALA A 719 14.30 20.23 -0.64
C ALA A 719 13.65 21.21 0.35
N ALA A 720 14.23 21.30 1.56
CA ALA A 720 13.78 22.24 2.58
C ALA A 720 14.50 23.58 2.46
N VAL A 721 13.74 24.68 2.55
CA VAL A 721 14.26 26.03 2.78
C VAL A 721 14.68 26.14 4.24
N VAL A 722 15.97 26.41 4.47
CA VAL A 722 16.55 26.44 5.82
C VAL A 722 17.28 27.74 6.12
N ASP A 723 17.39 28.04 7.42
CA ASP A 723 18.24 29.12 7.92
C ASP A 723 19.71 28.67 8.08
N LYS A 724 20.56 29.59 8.55
CA LYS A 724 22.01 29.35 8.75
C LYS A 724 22.33 28.23 9.74
N GLU A 725 21.39 27.85 10.60
CA GLU A 725 21.53 26.76 11.56
C GLU A 725 20.89 25.45 11.05
N GLY A 726 20.30 25.48 9.85
CA GLY A 726 19.63 24.34 9.23
C GLY A 726 18.19 24.12 9.70
N ASN A 727 17.58 25.08 10.40
CA ASN A 727 16.17 24.99 10.79
C ASN A 727 15.28 25.20 9.57
N ILE A 728 14.25 24.37 9.41
CA ILE A 728 13.27 24.51 8.31
C ILE A 728 12.38 25.72 8.59
N LEU A 729 12.15 26.55 7.56
CA LEU A 729 11.26 27.69 7.64
C LEU A 729 9.82 27.29 7.25
N PRO A 730 8.90 27.12 8.21
CA PRO A 730 7.55 26.59 7.95
C PRO A 730 6.64 27.55 7.17
N LEU A 731 7.07 28.79 6.94
CA LEU A 731 6.33 29.79 6.15
C LEU A 731 6.96 30.03 4.77
N ALA A 732 8.05 29.32 4.43
CA ALA A 732 8.70 29.49 3.14
C ALA A 732 7.91 28.80 2.02
N GLU A 733 7.69 29.55 0.94
CA GLU A 733 6.93 29.14 -0.25
C GLU A 733 7.77 29.23 -1.54
N ASN A 734 9.10 29.28 -1.40
CA ASN A 734 10.04 29.46 -2.49
C ASN A 734 9.81 28.45 -3.62
N SER A 735 9.96 28.89 -4.87
CA SER A 735 9.97 28.01 -6.04
C SER A 735 11.32 27.33 -6.16
N VAL A 736 11.34 25.99 -6.18
CA VAL A 736 12.56 25.17 -6.18
C VAL A 736 12.62 24.32 -7.43
N GLN A 737 13.69 24.45 -8.21
CA GLN A 737 13.97 23.65 -9.39
C GLN A 737 14.91 22.50 -9.02
N PHE A 738 14.54 21.27 -9.38
CA PHE A 738 15.33 20.05 -9.19
C PHE A 738 16.03 19.64 -10.48
N PHE A 739 17.24 19.11 -10.34
CA PHE A 739 18.04 18.50 -11.40
C PHE A 739 18.61 17.18 -10.91
N VAL A 740 18.67 16.19 -11.79
CA VAL A 740 19.28 14.89 -11.50
C VAL A 740 20.21 14.49 -12.63
N ASP A 741 21.33 13.87 -12.28
CA ASP A 741 22.28 13.23 -13.20
C ASP A 741 22.45 11.75 -12.82
N GLY A 742 22.98 10.91 -13.72
CA GLY A 742 23.22 9.48 -13.47
C GLY A 742 22.08 8.55 -13.88
N GLY A 743 21.22 8.97 -14.81
CA GLY A 743 20.19 8.11 -15.42
C GLY A 743 18.89 7.94 -14.63
N ALA A 744 18.75 8.64 -13.50
CA ALA A 744 17.49 8.80 -12.78
C ALA A 744 16.64 9.93 -13.38
N GLU A 745 15.35 9.97 -13.00
CA GLU A 745 14.37 10.92 -13.53
C GLU A 745 13.64 11.65 -12.38
N VAL A 746 13.38 12.95 -12.58
CA VAL A 746 12.50 13.74 -11.70
C VAL A 746 11.10 13.75 -12.32
N ILE A 747 10.11 13.26 -11.58
CA ILE A 747 8.71 13.21 -11.99
C ILE A 747 7.88 14.20 -11.15
N GLY A 748 6.96 14.88 -11.83
CA GLY A 748 6.03 15.84 -11.24
C GLY A 748 6.35 17.29 -11.62
N SER A 749 5.71 18.23 -10.92
CA SER A 749 5.94 19.66 -11.13
C SER A 749 7.38 20.03 -10.84
N ASN A 750 8.06 20.69 -11.79
CA ASN A 750 9.44 21.15 -11.63
C ASN A 750 9.66 22.40 -12.50
N PRO A 751 9.72 23.62 -11.92
CA PRO A 751 9.94 23.89 -10.50
C PRO A 751 8.72 23.59 -9.63
N MET A 752 8.98 23.26 -8.36
CA MET A 752 7.98 22.96 -7.33
C MET A 752 8.04 24.03 -6.24
N ASN A 753 6.90 24.58 -5.86
CA ASN A 753 6.85 25.51 -4.74
C ASN A 753 6.94 24.74 -3.41
N ALA A 754 7.67 25.32 -2.46
CA ALA A 754 7.73 24.80 -1.11
C ALA A 754 6.36 24.90 -0.42
N GLU A 755 5.93 23.81 0.21
CA GLU A 755 4.78 23.81 1.10
C GLU A 755 5.28 23.63 2.54
N ALA A 756 4.95 24.60 3.41
CA ALA A 756 5.49 24.70 4.76
C ALA A 756 7.02 24.47 4.80
N GLY A 757 7.73 25.16 3.91
CA GLY A 757 9.18 25.15 3.82
C GLY A 757 9.82 24.00 3.06
N ILE A 758 9.05 23.06 2.49
CA ILE A 758 9.60 21.90 1.79
C ILE A 758 8.98 21.75 0.40
N ALA A 759 9.80 21.80 -0.64
CA ALA A 759 9.42 21.42 -2.00
C ALA A 759 9.72 19.94 -2.22
N THR A 760 8.85 19.21 -2.90
CA THR A 760 8.96 17.76 -3.09
C THR A 760 8.74 17.35 -4.53
N VAL A 761 9.57 16.43 -5.02
CA VAL A 761 9.40 15.74 -6.32
C VAL A 761 9.51 14.23 -6.14
N LEU A 762 9.05 13.46 -7.12
CA LEU A 762 9.36 12.04 -7.20
C LEU A 762 10.69 11.84 -7.92
N LEU A 763 11.59 11.08 -7.31
CA LEU A 763 12.85 10.66 -7.90
C LEU A 763 12.74 9.19 -8.28
N LYS A 764 12.72 8.91 -9.58
CA LYS A 764 12.63 7.56 -10.14
C LYS A 764 14.02 7.05 -10.54
N ALA A 765 14.33 5.83 -10.13
CA ALA A 765 15.58 5.16 -10.48
C ALA A 765 15.64 4.80 -11.97
N GLY A 766 16.85 4.84 -12.53
CA GLY A 766 17.14 4.32 -13.87
C GLY A 766 17.30 2.80 -13.91
N GLU A 767 17.80 2.29 -15.03
CA GLU A 767 18.06 0.86 -15.25
C GLU A 767 19.39 0.36 -14.66
N LEU A 768 20.27 1.27 -14.24
CA LEU A 768 21.61 0.94 -13.74
C LEU A 768 21.77 1.38 -12.28
N ALA A 769 22.40 0.51 -11.49
CA ALA A 769 22.86 0.83 -10.15
C ALA A 769 24.05 1.80 -10.19
N GLY A 770 24.24 2.55 -9.10
CA GLY A 770 25.33 3.51 -8.96
C GLY A 770 24.90 4.82 -8.30
N ASP A 771 25.85 5.73 -8.17
CA ASP A 771 25.60 7.02 -7.54
C ASP A 771 24.95 8.00 -8.53
N ILE A 772 23.85 8.60 -8.10
CA ILE A 772 23.18 9.71 -8.79
C ILE A 772 23.36 10.99 -7.99
N LYS A 773 23.39 12.13 -8.69
CA LYS A 773 23.52 13.43 -8.05
C LYS A 773 22.23 14.22 -8.21
N LEU A 774 21.54 14.45 -7.10
CA LEU A 774 20.39 15.34 -7.02
C LEU A 774 20.85 16.75 -6.64
N LYS A 775 20.36 17.75 -7.35
CA LYS A 775 20.62 19.17 -7.08
C LYS A 775 19.30 19.93 -7.05
N ALA A 776 19.16 20.87 -6.13
CA ALA A 776 18.03 21.79 -6.09
C ALA A 776 18.50 23.25 -5.99
N VAL A 777 17.84 24.14 -6.72
CA VAL A 777 18.14 25.58 -6.76
C VAL A 777 16.88 26.40 -6.56
N SER A 778 17.03 27.58 -5.96
CA SER A 778 15.96 28.57 -5.79
C SER A 778 16.58 29.95 -5.70
N ASP A 779 15.87 30.98 -6.20
CA ASP A 779 16.38 32.33 -6.25
C ASP A 779 16.71 32.87 -4.85
N GLY A 780 17.92 33.42 -4.70
CA GLY A 780 18.39 34.02 -3.44
C GLY A 780 18.82 33.02 -2.36
N LEU A 781 18.78 31.71 -2.62
CA LEU A 781 19.23 30.67 -1.69
C LEU A 781 20.49 29.97 -2.19
N GLN A 782 21.35 29.54 -1.26
CA GLN A 782 22.43 28.61 -1.57
C GLN A 782 21.83 27.27 -2.05
N GLU A 783 22.31 26.79 -3.20
CA GLU A 783 21.87 25.51 -3.77
C GLU A 783 22.18 24.33 -2.84
N GLY A 784 21.33 23.31 -2.91
CA GLY A 784 21.52 22.05 -2.19
C GLY A 784 21.88 20.92 -3.14
N THR A 785 22.77 20.03 -2.71
CA THR A 785 23.16 18.82 -3.46
C THR A 785 23.13 17.60 -2.56
N LEU A 786 22.70 16.46 -3.11
CA LEU A 786 22.67 15.17 -2.44
C LEU A 786 23.19 14.09 -3.40
N GLU A 787 24.13 13.29 -2.93
CA GLU A 787 24.51 12.04 -3.59
C GLU A 787 23.61 10.93 -3.07
N VAL A 788 23.00 10.18 -3.98
CA VAL A 788 22.12 9.05 -3.67
C VAL A 788 22.70 7.81 -4.32
N HIS A 789 22.90 6.76 -3.53
CA HIS A 789 23.31 5.47 -4.06
C HIS A 789 22.08 4.66 -4.48
N VAL A 790 21.99 4.32 -5.76
CA VAL A 790 20.96 3.44 -6.30
C VAL A 790 21.48 2.01 -6.31
N GLU A 791 20.76 1.09 -5.68
CA GLU A 791 21.13 -0.34 -5.61
C GLU A 791 20.84 -1.12 -6.89
#